data_AF-E0Q785-F1
#
_entry.id   AF-E0Q785-F1
#
_cell.length_a   1.000
_cell.length_b   1.000
_cell.length_c   1.000
_cell.angle_alpha   90.00
_cell.angle_beta   90.00
_cell.angle_gamma   90.00
#
_symmetry.space_group_name_H-M   'P 1'
#
loop_
_entity.id
_entity.type
_entity.pdbx_description
1 polymer ?
#
loop_
_entity_poly.entity_id
_entity_poly.type
_entity_poly.pdbx_seq_one_letter_code
_entity_poly.pdbx_strand_id
1 'polypeptide(L)'
;MATESKIKEDVVAVPVAQGDLDAVSNGTFYNPHEVLGGHLGSDKHEDVVTIRVLRPLAKSVTIITQDAETEAVHEFNGVFIALVKAIRNDDSYGVPDYRIRTEYEDGTVVVSDDPYRYLPTIGDMDMYLFGEGRHERLWEALGAHVLRYDDPMGSADGTPGEQVVGTAFTVWAPNAHAVRVVGDFNGWNGRTHAMRELGSSGVWELFVPGVGDGEIYKYEILNANNEWTMKADPMERSHEIPPRTGSVVVDSEHEWHDEAWMAKRAVTDPHNGPVSIYEVHAGSWRKDVHNYRELADKLVPYVAEEGFTHVEFMPLAEHPFSGSWGYQVTGYYAVDSRLGGPDDFKYLVDKLHEAGIGVIMDWVPAHFPKDAFALGRFDGTPLYEDPDPMRGEHPDWGTYVFNFGRREVRNFLVANACFWLDEYHVDALRVDAVSSMLYLDYSREPGQWHPNIYGGRENLEAIDFLKEANATAYKNNPGIMMIAEESTAYPGITAPTDAGGLGFGLKWNMGWMHDTLQYLHEEPINRKWHHNEITFSMVYAYSEHYVLPISHDEVVYGKGSVFGKMPGNDWQRYAGVRALFAYQWAHPGKNLSFMGNEVAQYGEWDHDGSVDWDALNWPDHRGVKKLVADLNALYKESPALWSQDFDPAGFQWLTSDDADHNTLSFVRIGKDGEQMVVVVNFSGEAWQDYQVPLTKGGKWTEVLTTDDKIYGGSDIHNGTFEAVEGEYHSRDWSATITVPALGAVFLKPEL
;
A
#
# COMPACT_ATOMS: atom_id res chain seq x y z
N MET A 1 -45.34 -0.24 -39.30
CA MET A 1 -45.45 0.76 -40.39
C MET A 1 -44.61 1.94 -39.94
N ALA A 2 -43.36 2.03 -40.41
CA ALA A 2 -42.47 3.11 -40.06
C ALA A 2 -43.00 4.40 -40.72
N THR A 3 -43.35 5.39 -39.90
CA THR A 3 -43.67 6.73 -40.37
C THR A 3 -42.36 7.46 -40.60
N GLU A 4 -41.98 7.69 -41.87
CA GLU A 4 -40.90 8.60 -42.23
C GLU A 4 -41.16 9.97 -41.58
N SER A 5 -40.25 10.40 -40.71
CA SER A 5 -40.25 11.74 -40.14
C SER A 5 -39.97 12.75 -41.25
N LYS A 6 -41.00 13.46 -41.72
CA LYS A 6 -40.83 14.58 -42.66
C LYS A 6 -40.40 15.82 -41.89
N ILE A 7 -39.09 15.96 -41.70
CA ILE A 7 -38.45 17.22 -41.28
C ILE A 7 -38.63 18.23 -42.42
N LYS A 8 -38.92 19.49 -42.09
CA LYS A 8 -39.15 20.56 -43.09
C LYS A 8 -37.88 20.77 -43.92
N GLU A 9 -38.01 21.00 -45.24
CA GLU A 9 -36.90 21.18 -46.20
C GLU A 9 -35.95 22.36 -45.88
N ASP A 10 -36.36 23.29 -44.99
CA ASP A 10 -35.57 24.47 -44.59
C ASP A 10 -34.75 24.27 -43.30
N VAL A 11 -34.65 23.06 -42.73
CA VAL A 11 -33.88 22.80 -41.50
C VAL A 11 -32.44 22.43 -41.85
N VAL A 12 -31.49 23.21 -41.35
CA VAL A 12 -30.05 22.97 -41.53
C VAL A 12 -29.49 22.37 -40.25
N ALA A 13 -28.69 21.32 -40.38
CA ALA A 13 -27.94 20.74 -39.27
C ALA A 13 -27.08 21.79 -38.56
N VAL A 14 -26.82 21.59 -37.25
CA VAL A 14 -25.87 22.42 -36.50
C VAL A 14 -24.52 22.36 -37.22
N PRO A 15 -23.98 23.48 -37.74
CA PRO A 15 -22.79 23.46 -38.58
C PRO A 15 -21.53 23.17 -37.77
N VAL A 16 -20.61 22.40 -38.35
CA VAL A 16 -19.29 22.11 -37.78
C VAL A 16 -18.23 22.42 -38.84
N ALA A 17 -17.10 23.00 -38.44
CA ALA A 17 -16.02 23.28 -39.38
C ALA A 17 -15.40 21.97 -39.88
N GLN A 18 -15.01 21.93 -41.16
CA GLN A 18 -14.44 20.72 -41.75
C GLN A 18 -13.15 20.25 -41.05
N GLY A 19 -12.35 21.18 -40.50
CA GLY A 19 -11.16 20.83 -39.71
C GLY A 19 -11.50 20.10 -38.42
N ASP A 20 -12.60 20.45 -37.76
CA ASP A 20 -13.05 19.78 -36.54
C ASP A 20 -13.61 18.40 -36.86
N LEU A 21 -14.35 18.25 -37.98
CA LEU A 21 -14.78 16.94 -38.48
C LEU A 21 -13.58 16.04 -38.79
N ASP A 22 -12.50 16.59 -39.37
CA ASP A 22 -11.28 15.85 -39.62
C ASP A 22 -10.58 15.42 -38.32
N ALA A 23 -10.38 16.35 -37.38
CA ALA A 23 -9.75 16.06 -36.10
C ALA A 23 -10.56 15.04 -35.27
N VAL A 24 -11.89 15.19 -35.20
CA VAL A 24 -12.78 14.24 -34.50
C VAL A 24 -12.77 12.90 -35.18
N SER A 25 -12.88 12.87 -36.51
CA SER A 25 -12.86 11.62 -37.26
C SER A 25 -11.54 10.88 -37.07
N ASN A 26 -10.43 11.57 -36.84
CA ASN A 26 -9.13 10.98 -36.57
C ASN A 26 -8.84 10.85 -35.06
N GLY A 27 -9.78 11.14 -34.16
CA GLY A 27 -9.63 11.03 -32.71
C GLY A 27 -8.53 11.91 -32.12
N THR A 28 -8.30 13.11 -32.67
CA THR A 28 -7.29 14.08 -32.22
C THR A 28 -7.90 15.40 -31.73
N PHE A 29 -9.23 15.48 -31.64
CA PHE A 29 -9.93 16.67 -31.17
C PHE A 29 -10.10 16.61 -29.64
N TYR A 30 -9.77 17.70 -28.96
CA TYR A 30 -9.76 17.78 -27.49
C TYR A 30 -11.15 17.64 -26.86
N ASN A 31 -12.22 17.99 -27.57
CA ASN A 31 -13.60 17.90 -27.06
C ASN A 31 -14.55 17.27 -28.09
N PRO A 32 -14.52 15.95 -28.31
CA PRO A 32 -15.36 15.29 -29.32
C PRO A 32 -16.87 15.49 -29.11
N HIS A 33 -17.32 15.79 -27.89
CA HIS A 33 -18.73 16.05 -27.56
C HIS A 33 -19.28 17.38 -28.16
N GLU A 34 -18.41 18.30 -28.61
CA GLU A 34 -18.84 19.47 -29.39
C GLU A 34 -19.30 19.11 -30.81
N VAL A 35 -18.89 17.94 -31.30
CA VAL A 35 -19.17 17.49 -32.68
C VAL A 35 -20.03 16.24 -32.69
N LEU A 36 -19.71 15.23 -31.87
CA LEU A 36 -20.43 13.97 -31.76
C LEU A 36 -21.52 14.05 -30.68
N GLY A 37 -22.52 13.17 -30.78
CA GLY A 37 -23.69 13.19 -29.93
C GLY A 37 -24.82 14.04 -30.52
N GLY A 38 -25.78 14.41 -29.67
CA GLY A 38 -26.95 15.21 -30.04
C GLY A 38 -26.79 16.69 -29.72
N HIS A 39 -26.98 17.56 -30.71
CA HIS A 39 -26.96 19.02 -30.57
C HIS A 39 -28.28 19.63 -30.99
N LEU A 40 -28.90 20.40 -30.09
CA LEU A 40 -30.14 21.11 -30.38
C LEU A 40 -29.92 22.18 -31.45
N GLY A 41 -30.87 22.31 -32.37
CA GLY A 41 -30.91 23.42 -33.30
C GLY A 41 -31.13 24.76 -32.59
N SER A 42 -30.66 25.85 -33.19
CA SER A 42 -30.81 27.19 -32.64
C SER A 42 -32.10 27.89 -33.10
N ASP A 43 -32.56 28.85 -32.31
CA ASP A 43 -33.65 29.78 -32.62
C ASP A 43 -34.96 29.06 -33.06
N LYS A 44 -35.35 29.23 -34.33
CA LYS A 44 -36.58 28.67 -34.90
C LYS A 44 -36.52 27.15 -35.17
N HIS A 45 -35.39 26.51 -34.84
CA HIS A 45 -35.10 25.10 -35.08
C HIS A 45 -34.82 24.31 -33.79
N GLU A 46 -35.16 24.85 -32.62
CA GLU A 46 -35.04 24.15 -31.33
C GLU A 46 -35.84 22.82 -31.29
N ASP A 47 -36.80 22.63 -32.20
CA ASP A 47 -37.58 21.40 -32.34
C ASP A 47 -36.86 20.25 -33.07
N VAL A 48 -35.61 20.47 -33.50
CA VAL A 48 -34.78 19.48 -34.21
C VAL A 48 -33.43 19.33 -33.52
N VAL A 49 -32.96 18.08 -33.45
CA VAL A 49 -31.63 17.70 -32.96
C VAL A 49 -30.81 17.18 -34.11
N THR A 50 -29.57 17.67 -34.22
CA THR A 50 -28.55 17.08 -35.08
C THR A 50 -27.82 16.01 -34.28
N ILE A 51 -27.86 14.75 -34.72
CA ILE A 51 -27.09 13.66 -34.12
C ILE A 51 -25.94 13.32 -35.06
N ARG A 52 -24.71 13.38 -34.55
CA ARG A 52 -23.50 12.96 -35.25
C ARG A 52 -22.84 11.80 -34.55
N VAL A 53 -22.48 10.78 -35.32
CA VAL A 53 -21.86 9.56 -34.81
C VAL A 53 -20.67 9.16 -35.67
N LEU A 54 -19.58 8.75 -35.03
CA LEU A 54 -18.40 8.23 -35.73
C LEU A 54 -18.50 6.71 -35.87
N ARG A 55 -18.65 6.24 -37.11
CA ARG A 55 -18.72 4.82 -37.50
C ARG A 55 -17.85 4.56 -38.73
N PRO A 56 -16.51 4.48 -38.57
CA PRO A 56 -15.60 4.20 -39.68
C PRO A 56 -15.97 2.89 -40.36
N LEU A 57 -15.88 2.85 -41.70
CA LEU A 57 -16.17 1.67 -42.53
C LEU A 57 -17.62 1.14 -42.46
N ALA A 58 -18.53 1.87 -41.81
CA ALA A 58 -19.95 1.51 -41.83
C ALA A 58 -20.53 1.63 -43.23
N LYS A 59 -21.33 0.64 -43.60
CA LYS A 59 -22.12 0.62 -44.83
C LYS A 59 -23.38 1.46 -44.68
N SER A 60 -24.07 1.34 -43.54
CA SER A 60 -25.23 2.15 -43.20
C SER A 60 -25.30 2.42 -41.70
N VAL A 61 -25.88 3.55 -41.33
CA VAL A 61 -26.08 3.96 -39.93
C VAL A 61 -27.51 4.44 -39.76
N THR A 62 -28.21 3.96 -38.74
CA THR A 62 -29.57 4.38 -38.39
C THR A 62 -29.61 4.82 -36.93
N ILE A 63 -30.20 6.00 -36.67
CA ILE A 63 -30.52 6.46 -35.32
C ILE A 63 -31.92 5.97 -34.94
N ILE A 64 -32.02 5.25 -33.83
CA ILE A 64 -33.24 4.66 -33.29
C ILE A 64 -33.64 5.44 -32.05
N THR A 65 -34.79 6.07 -32.06
CA THR A 65 -35.44 6.70 -30.89
C THR A 65 -36.68 5.87 -30.51
N GLN A 66 -37.31 6.17 -29.38
CA GLN A 66 -38.56 5.49 -28.99
C GLN A 66 -39.67 5.59 -30.05
N ASP A 67 -39.72 6.71 -30.77
CA ASP A 67 -40.82 7.03 -31.68
C ASP A 67 -40.50 6.77 -33.17
N ALA A 68 -39.21 6.72 -33.54
CA ALA A 68 -38.79 6.69 -34.94
C ALA A 68 -37.38 6.11 -35.16
N GLU A 69 -37.18 5.54 -36.35
CA GLU A 69 -35.87 5.24 -36.92
C GLU A 69 -35.54 6.26 -38.02
N THR A 70 -34.33 6.79 -38.02
CA THR A 70 -33.85 7.78 -39.00
C THR A 70 -32.52 7.34 -39.59
N GLU A 71 -32.45 7.18 -40.91
CA GLU A 71 -31.20 6.86 -41.61
C GLU A 71 -30.25 8.07 -41.58
N ALA A 72 -29.01 7.83 -41.16
CA ALA A 72 -27.98 8.85 -41.11
C ALA A 72 -27.21 8.90 -42.43
N VAL A 73 -26.87 10.10 -42.89
CA VAL A 73 -26.10 10.33 -44.11
C VAL A 73 -24.63 10.48 -43.77
N HIS A 74 -23.74 9.92 -44.57
CA HIS A 74 -22.30 10.13 -44.41
C HIS A 74 -21.95 11.61 -44.65
N GLU A 75 -21.33 12.24 -43.67
CA GLU A 75 -20.92 13.65 -43.73
C GLU A 75 -19.42 13.77 -44.07
N PHE A 76 -18.56 13.09 -43.30
CA PHE A 76 -17.10 13.17 -43.49
C PHE A 76 -16.34 12.03 -42.80
N ASN A 77 -15.44 11.33 -43.51
CA ASN A 77 -14.49 10.35 -42.95
C ASN A 77 -15.05 9.38 -41.88
N GLY A 78 -16.28 8.89 -42.08
CA GLY A 78 -16.94 7.94 -41.16
C GLY A 78 -17.82 8.62 -40.10
N VAL A 79 -17.89 9.94 -40.07
CA VAL A 79 -18.92 10.70 -39.36
C VAL A 79 -20.21 10.64 -40.17
N PHE A 80 -21.28 10.19 -39.53
CA PHE A 80 -22.63 10.16 -40.07
C PHE A 80 -23.52 11.15 -39.31
N ILE A 81 -24.46 11.75 -40.01
CA ILE A 81 -25.36 12.77 -39.48
C ILE A 81 -26.83 12.40 -39.72
N ALA A 82 -27.66 12.55 -38.69
CA ALA A 82 -29.11 12.45 -38.79
C ALA A 82 -29.78 13.66 -38.12
N LEU A 83 -30.88 14.13 -38.71
CA LEU A 83 -31.75 15.10 -38.06
C LEU A 83 -32.91 14.33 -37.42
N VAL A 84 -33.09 14.48 -36.12
CA VAL A 84 -34.19 13.84 -35.38
C VAL A 84 -35.04 14.89 -34.67
N LYS A 85 -36.26 14.51 -34.30
CA LYS A 85 -37.14 15.42 -33.56
C LYS A 85 -36.66 15.56 -32.13
N ALA A 86 -36.58 16.79 -31.63
CA ALA A 86 -36.29 17.06 -30.22
C ALA A 86 -37.44 16.57 -29.32
N ILE A 87 -37.11 16.14 -28.10
CA ILE A 87 -38.12 15.92 -27.05
C ILE A 87 -38.49 17.25 -26.44
N ARG A 88 -39.73 17.36 -25.98
CA ARG A 88 -40.22 18.56 -25.31
C ARG A 88 -40.32 18.30 -23.82
N ASN A 89 -39.51 19.01 -23.06
CA ASN A 89 -39.61 19.14 -21.61
C ASN A 89 -40.43 20.41 -21.29
N ASP A 90 -41.03 20.49 -20.10
CA ASP A 90 -42.07 21.46 -19.73
C ASP A 90 -41.91 22.85 -20.39
N ASP A 91 -40.72 23.45 -20.27
CA ASP A 91 -40.38 24.76 -20.83
C ASP A 91 -39.21 24.76 -21.84
N SER A 92 -38.67 23.62 -22.26
CA SER A 92 -37.50 23.55 -23.17
C SER A 92 -37.48 22.33 -24.08
N TYR A 93 -36.68 22.40 -25.14
CA TYR A 93 -36.37 21.24 -25.97
C TYR A 93 -35.15 20.49 -25.44
N GLY A 94 -35.14 19.18 -25.62
CA GLY A 94 -34.07 18.28 -25.22
C GLY A 94 -33.71 17.29 -26.31
N VAL A 95 -32.56 16.63 -26.14
CA VAL A 95 -32.12 15.54 -27.00
C VAL A 95 -32.88 14.27 -26.59
N PRO A 96 -33.55 13.55 -27.52
CA PRO A 96 -34.15 12.25 -27.20
C PRO A 96 -33.08 11.24 -26.81
N ASP A 97 -33.42 10.25 -25.98
CA ASP A 97 -32.61 9.03 -25.87
C ASP A 97 -32.64 8.26 -27.20
N TYR A 98 -31.51 7.66 -27.58
CA TYR A 98 -31.39 6.92 -28.83
C TYR A 98 -30.40 5.75 -28.74
N ARG A 99 -30.47 4.87 -29.75
CA ARG A 99 -29.48 3.85 -30.05
C ARG A 99 -29.02 3.99 -31.50
N ILE A 100 -27.82 3.51 -31.79
CA ILE A 100 -27.19 3.58 -33.10
C ILE A 100 -27.13 2.17 -33.65
N ARG A 101 -27.86 1.90 -34.73
CA ARG A 101 -27.73 0.66 -35.50
C ARG A 101 -26.74 0.88 -36.64
N THR A 102 -25.66 0.13 -36.64
CA THR A 102 -24.60 0.19 -37.65
C THR A 102 -24.51 -1.14 -38.40
N GLU A 103 -24.54 -1.11 -39.73
CA GLU A 103 -24.31 -2.27 -40.60
C GLU A 103 -22.94 -2.13 -41.27
N TYR A 104 -22.17 -3.21 -41.28
CA TYR A 104 -20.87 -3.30 -41.97
C TYR A 104 -20.97 -4.16 -43.24
N GLU A 105 -19.97 -4.04 -44.13
CA GLU A 105 -19.96 -4.72 -45.44
C GLU A 105 -19.94 -6.26 -45.35
N ASP A 106 -19.46 -6.80 -44.24
CA ASP A 106 -19.47 -8.24 -43.96
C ASP A 106 -20.85 -8.76 -43.49
N GLY A 107 -21.83 -7.87 -43.33
CA GLY A 107 -23.17 -8.18 -42.85
C GLY A 107 -23.33 -8.11 -41.33
N THR A 108 -22.28 -7.75 -40.59
CA THR A 108 -22.36 -7.52 -39.14
C THR A 108 -23.26 -6.33 -38.86
N VAL A 109 -24.22 -6.49 -37.94
CA VAL A 109 -25.11 -5.43 -37.46
C VAL A 109 -24.92 -5.28 -35.97
N VAL A 110 -24.59 -4.06 -35.52
CA VAL A 110 -24.42 -3.72 -34.11
C VAL A 110 -25.42 -2.64 -33.74
N VAL A 111 -26.16 -2.84 -32.65
CA VAL A 111 -26.95 -1.80 -31.99
C VAL A 111 -26.22 -1.44 -30.71
N SER A 112 -25.88 -0.17 -30.54
CA SER A 112 -25.21 0.30 -29.33
C SER A 112 -25.72 1.68 -28.95
N ASP A 113 -25.55 2.02 -27.69
CA ASP A 113 -25.69 3.39 -27.21
C ASP A 113 -24.49 4.24 -27.65
N ASP A 114 -24.64 5.56 -27.51
CA ASP A 114 -23.66 6.56 -27.92
C ASP A 114 -22.88 7.09 -26.71
N PRO A 115 -21.55 6.86 -26.62
CA PRO A 115 -20.71 7.48 -25.60
C PRO A 115 -20.86 9.01 -25.52
N TYR A 116 -21.06 9.67 -26.66
CA TYR A 116 -20.99 11.13 -26.78
C TYR A 116 -22.29 11.87 -26.43
N ARG A 117 -23.34 11.15 -26.02
CA ARG A 117 -24.58 11.80 -25.52
C ARG A 117 -24.57 12.06 -24.02
N TYR A 118 -23.57 11.53 -23.30
CA TYR A 118 -23.48 11.60 -21.85
C TYR A 118 -22.80 12.89 -21.37
N LEU A 119 -23.34 13.46 -20.30
CA LEU A 119 -22.73 14.59 -19.59
C LEU A 119 -21.48 14.15 -18.82
N PRO A 120 -20.59 15.08 -18.41
CA PRO A 120 -19.42 14.75 -17.61
C PRO A 120 -19.77 13.94 -16.37
N THR A 121 -19.04 12.85 -16.15
CA THR A 121 -19.24 11.95 -15.00
C THR A 121 -18.52 12.43 -13.73
N ILE A 122 -17.68 13.45 -13.84
CA ILE A 122 -16.96 14.10 -12.73
C ILE A 122 -17.43 15.56 -12.58
N GLY A 123 -17.59 16.01 -11.34
CA GLY A 123 -18.13 17.33 -11.03
C GLY A 123 -17.08 18.43 -10.92
N ASP A 124 -17.55 19.68 -10.96
CA ASP A 124 -16.69 20.87 -10.80
C ASP A 124 -15.94 20.91 -9.46
N MET A 125 -16.55 20.37 -8.39
CA MET A 125 -15.92 20.32 -7.07
C MET A 125 -14.74 19.35 -7.03
N ASP A 126 -14.87 18.18 -7.65
CA ASP A 126 -13.82 17.17 -7.68
C ASP A 126 -12.60 17.72 -8.44
N MET A 127 -12.85 18.32 -9.61
CA MET A 127 -11.81 18.99 -10.40
C MET A 127 -11.13 20.14 -9.63
N TYR A 128 -11.92 20.93 -8.89
CA TYR A 128 -11.39 22.02 -8.06
C TYR A 128 -10.49 21.51 -6.93
N LEU A 129 -10.96 20.52 -6.17
CA LEU A 129 -10.18 19.93 -5.07
C LEU A 129 -8.93 19.23 -5.58
N PHE A 130 -9.01 18.56 -6.73
CA PHE A 130 -7.86 17.94 -7.36
C PHE A 130 -6.82 18.98 -7.80
N GLY A 131 -7.24 20.07 -8.44
CA GLY A 131 -6.35 21.18 -8.85
C GLY A 131 -5.70 21.94 -7.67
N GLU A 132 -6.36 21.96 -6.52
CA GLU A 132 -5.77 22.47 -5.27
C GLU A 132 -4.89 21.44 -4.55
N GLY A 133 -4.93 20.18 -4.98
CA GLY A 133 -4.17 19.08 -4.43
C GLY A 133 -4.68 18.60 -3.06
N ARG A 134 -6.00 18.61 -2.84
CA ARG A 134 -6.64 18.35 -1.53
C ARG A 134 -7.87 17.45 -1.62
N HIS A 135 -7.96 16.61 -2.65
CA HIS A 135 -9.08 15.70 -2.83
C HIS A 135 -8.84 14.39 -2.08
N GLU A 136 -9.32 14.31 -0.83
CA GLU A 136 -8.99 13.21 0.09
C GLU A 136 -9.60 11.85 -0.31
N ARG A 137 -10.59 11.81 -1.22
CA ARG A 137 -11.19 10.60 -1.80
C ARG A 137 -11.01 10.50 -3.32
N LEU A 138 -9.80 10.84 -3.81
CA LEU A 138 -9.55 10.99 -5.26
C LEU A 138 -9.90 9.75 -6.09
N TRP A 139 -9.77 8.55 -5.51
CA TRP A 139 -10.08 7.27 -6.15
C TRP A 139 -11.57 7.04 -6.45
N GLU A 140 -12.47 7.89 -5.92
CA GLU A 140 -13.89 7.90 -6.27
C GLU A 140 -14.18 8.78 -7.50
N ALA A 141 -13.27 9.70 -7.82
CA ALA A 141 -13.46 10.67 -8.89
C ALA A 141 -12.66 10.32 -10.15
N LEU A 142 -11.41 9.86 -9.98
CA LEU A 142 -10.54 9.48 -11.09
C LEU A 142 -10.47 7.96 -11.30
N GLY A 143 -10.08 7.52 -12.50
CA GLY A 143 -9.98 6.12 -12.91
C GLY A 143 -11.20 5.62 -13.69
N ALA A 144 -11.39 4.29 -13.69
CA ALA A 144 -12.51 3.60 -14.31
C ALA A 144 -13.61 3.22 -13.29
N HIS A 145 -14.84 3.67 -13.52
CA HIS A 145 -15.99 3.46 -12.63
C HIS A 145 -17.19 2.91 -13.37
N VAL A 146 -17.72 1.77 -12.93
CA VAL A 146 -18.96 1.22 -13.48
C VAL A 146 -20.16 2.03 -12.98
N LEU A 147 -20.91 2.62 -13.90
CA LEU A 147 -22.12 3.40 -13.62
C LEU A 147 -23.35 2.74 -14.24
N ARG A 148 -24.50 2.99 -13.62
CA ARG A 148 -25.80 2.45 -14.02
C ARG A 148 -26.80 3.59 -14.19
N TYR A 149 -27.46 3.65 -15.35
CA TYR A 149 -28.46 4.68 -15.66
C TYR A 149 -29.80 4.04 -16.03
N ASP A 150 -30.88 4.60 -15.49
CA ASP A 150 -32.23 4.31 -15.97
C ASP A 150 -32.44 4.99 -17.33
N ASP A 151 -32.73 4.20 -18.36
CA ASP A 151 -32.90 4.69 -19.73
C ASP A 151 -34.22 4.16 -20.33
N PRO A 152 -35.09 5.02 -20.89
CA PRO A 152 -36.32 4.60 -21.56
C PRO A 152 -36.13 3.68 -22.78
N MET A 153 -34.93 3.66 -23.37
CA MET A 153 -34.51 2.76 -24.45
C MET A 153 -33.98 1.41 -23.92
N GLY A 154 -33.81 1.25 -22.60
CA GLY A 154 -33.30 0.02 -21.98
C GLY A 154 -31.78 -0.03 -21.87
N SER A 155 -31.20 -1.24 -21.91
CA SER A 155 -29.75 -1.47 -21.86
C SER A 155 -28.96 -0.77 -23.00
N ALA A 156 -27.64 -0.88 -22.97
CA ALA A 156 -26.75 -0.31 -24.00
C ALA A 156 -27.06 -0.82 -25.43
N ASP A 157 -27.60 -2.02 -25.60
CA ASP A 157 -28.02 -2.56 -26.91
C ASP A 157 -29.51 -2.32 -27.23
N GLY A 158 -30.24 -1.64 -26.34
CA GLY A 158 -31.65 -1.30 -26.51
C GLY A 158 -32.63 -2.36 -26.01
N THR A 159 -32.19 -3.27 -25.13
CA THR A 159 -33.04 -4.28 -24.50
C THR A 159 -33.95 -3.65 -23.45
N PRO A 160 -35.29 -3.63 -23.64
CA PRO A 160 -36.20 -2.92 -22.74
C PRO A 160 -36.26 -3.51 -21.33
N GLY A 161 -36.36 -2.63 -20.32
CA GLY A 161 -36.52 -3.03 -18.92
C GLY A 161 -35.22 -3.28 -18.16
N GLU A 162 -34.08 -3.05 -18.81
CA GLU A 162 -32.74 -3.11 -18.21
C GLU A 162 -32.13 -1.70 -18.12
N GLN A 163 -31.25 -1.48 -17.14
CA GLN A 163 -30.47 -0.25 -17.02
C GLN A 163 -29.33 -0.24 -18.05
N VAL A 164 -28.91 0.95 -18.47
CA VAL A 164 -27.62 1.08 -19.16
C VAL A 164 -26.52 0.90 -18.12
N VAL A 165 -25.69 -0.11 -18.31
CA VAL A 165 -24.44 -0.29 -17.58
C VAL A 165 -23.29 0.15 -18.49
N GLY A 166 -22.35 0.91 -17.96
CA GLY A 166 -21.17 1.35 -18.69
C GLY A 166 -20.07 1.79 -17.74
N THR A 167 -18.91 2.14 -18.30
CA THR A 167 -17.76 2.59 -17.49
C THR A 167 -17.42 4.04 -17.81
N ALA A 168 -17.34 4.86 -16.77
CA ALA A 168 -16.76 6.19 -16.82
C ALA A 168 -15.25 6.08 -16.69
N PHE A 169 -14.53 6.60 -17.67
CA PHE A 169 -13.07 6.67 -17.68
C PHE A 169 -12.62 8.09 -17.47
N THR A 170 -11.65 8.28 -16.57
CA THR A 170 -11.10 9.61 -16.24
C THR A 170 -9.60 9.53 -15.98
N VAL A 171 -8.83 10.42 -16.60
CA VAL A 171 -7.36 10.43 -16.48
C VAL A 171 -6.79 11.84 -16.53
N TRP A 172 -5.77 12.08 -15.71
CA TRP A 172 -5.05 13.35 -15.72
C TRP A 172 -3.86 13.31 -16.69
N ALA A 173 -3.92 14.14 -17.73
CA ALA A 173 -2.89 14.27 -18.76
C ALA A 173 -2.90 15.70 -19.34
N PRO A 174 -2.47 16.71 -18.56
CA PRO A 174 -2.70 18.13 -18.87
C PRO A 174 -1.96 18.62 -20.12
N ASN A 175 -0.88 17.97 -20.54
CA ASN A 175 -0.12 18.37 -21.72
C ASN A 175 -0.42 17.49 -22.95
N ALA A 176 -1.36 16.55 -22.85
CA ALA A 176 -1.77 15.73 -23.99
C ALA A 176 -2.54 16.58 -25.01
N HIS A 177 -2.36 16.28 -26.29
CA HIS A 177 -3.15 16.87 -27.36
C HIS A 177 -4.50 16.16 -27.56
N ALA A 178 -4.55 14.87 -27.23
CA ALA A 178 -5.75 14.05 -27.27
C ALA A 178 -5.56 12.79 -26.41
N VAL A 179 -6.63 12.30 -25.81
CA VAL A 179 -6.65 11.02 -25.10
C VAL A 179 -7.80 10.17 -25.61
N ARG A 180 -7.57 8.85 -25.68
CA ARG A 180 -8.59 7.85 -26.03
C ARG A 180 -8.54 6.71 -25.02
N VAL A 181 -9.67 6.04 -24.84
CA VAL A 181 -9.70 4.76 -24.14
C VAL A 181 -9.67 3.62 -25.18
N VAL A 182 -8.78 2.67 -24.98
CA VAL A 182 -8.60 1.48 -25.83
C VAL A 182 -8.73 0.23 -25.00
N GLY A 183 -9.28 -0.83 -25.59
CA GLY A 183 -9.46 -2.10 -24.90
C GLY A 183 -10.06 -3.17 -25.81
N ASP A 184 -10.40 -4.31 -25.25
CA ASP A 184 -10.99 -5.41 -26.01
C ASP A 184 -12.31 -5.00 -26.69
N PHE A 185 -13.13 -4.19 -26.01
CA PHE A 185 -14.40 -3.64 -26.50
C PHE A 185 -14.30 -2.79 -27.78
N ASN A 186 -13.10 -2.31 -28.14
CA ASN A 186 -12.87 -1.56 -29.38
C ASN A 186 -11.71 -2.10 -30.23
N GLY A 187 -11.29 -3.35 -29.96
CA GLY A 187 -10.21 -4.00 -30.69
C GLY A 187 -8.88 -3.25 -30.59
N TRP A 188 -8.63 -2.59 -29.45
CA TRP A 188 -7.45 -1.78 -29.19
C TRP A 188 -7.26 -0.61 -30.18
N ASN A 189 -8.38 -0.03 -30.66
CA ASN A 189 -8.39 1.12 -31.56
C ASN A 189 -9.25 2.26 -30.97
N GLY A 190 -8.58 3.31 -30.51
CA GLY A 190 -9.22 4.39 -29.75
C GLY A 190 -9.94 5.42 -30.62
N ARG A 191 -9.90 5.31 -31.95
CA ARG A 191 -10.44 6.32 -32.86
C ARG A 191 -11.92 6.63 -32.61
N THR A 192 -12.71 5.65 -32.17
CA THR A 192 -14.14 5.82 -31.86
C THR A 192 -14.44 6.17 -30.39
N HIS A 193 -13.42 6.17 -29.52
CA HIS A 193 -13.53 6.39 -28.08
C HIS A 193 -12.54 7.47 -27.62
N ALA A 194 -12.56 8.62 -28.31
CA ALA A 194 -11.81 9.80 -27.92
C ALA A 194 -12.47 10.47 -26.70
N MET A 195 -11.66 10.91 -25.75
CA MET A 195 -12.11 11.53 -24.51
C MET A 195 -12.20 13.05 -24.68
N ARG A 196 -13.00 13.72 -23.85
CA ARG A 196 -13.02 15.19 -23.77
C ARG A 196 -12.12 15.69 -22.65
N GLU A 197 -11.40 16.78 -22.88
CA GLU A 197 -10.74 17.54 -21.83
C GLU A 197 -11.77 18.39 -21.07
N LEU A 198 -11.73 18.33 -19.74
CA LEU A 198 -12.65 19.07 -18.87
C LEU A 198 -12.04 20.38 -18.40
N GLY A 199 -12.36 21.45 -19.13
CA GLY A 199 -11.98 22.83 -18.79
C GLY A 199 -10.45 23.02 -18.81
N SER A 200 -9.90 23.59 -17.75
CA SER A 200 -8.45 23.82 -17.60
C SER A 200 -7.80 22.88 -16.57
N SER A 201 -8.49 21.79 -16.20
CA SER A 201 -8.01 20.84 -15.18
C SER A 201 -6.94 19.89 -15.71
N GLY A 202 -6.90 19.69 -17.03
CA GLY A 202 -6.10 18.64 -17.67
C GLY A 202 -6.61 17.22 -17.44
N VAL A 203 -7.83 17.08 -16.89
CA VAL A 203 -8.53 15.81 -16.75
C VAL A 203 -9.30 15.52 -18.04
N TRP A 204 -9.11 14.32 -18.57
CA TRP A 204 -9.82 13.78 -19.72
C TRP A 204 -10.88 12.80 -19.25
N GLU A 205 -12.06 12.82 -19.87
CA GLU A 205 -13.18 11.97 -19.47
C GLU A 205 -13.98 11.41 -20.66
N LEU A 206 -14.49 10.19 -20.49
CA LEU A 206 -15.50 9.58 -21.37
C LEU A 206 -16.28 8.49 -20.63
N PHE A 207 -17.61 8.52 -20.73
CA PHE A 207 -18.46 7.39 -20.38
C PHE A 207 -18.68 6.47 -21.59
N VAL A 208 -18.38 5.18 -21.45
CA VAL A 208 -18.58 4.18 -22.50
C VAL A 208 -19.68 3.18 -22.08
N PRO A 209 -20.90 3.29 -22.65
CA PRO A 209 -21.96 2.33 -22.38
C PRO A 209 -21.63 0.94 -22.92
N GLY A 210 -22.01 -0.10 -22.18
CA GLY A 210 -21.79 -1.51 -22.52
C GLY A 210 -20.44 -2.07 -22.09
N VAL A 211 -19.53 -1.24 -21.57
CA VAL A 211 -18.27 -1.69 -20.94
C VAL A 211 -18.55 -1.94 -19.46
N GLY A 212 -18.14 -3.11 -18.94
CA GLY A 212 -18.40 -3.52 -17.56
C GLY A 212 -17.20 -4.17 -16.90
N ASP A 213 -17.45 -4.79 -15.75
CA ASP A 213 -16.44 -5.51 -14.95
C ASP A 213 -15.65 -6.53 -15.78
N GLY A 214 -14.35 -6.62 -15.50
CA GLY A 214 -13.42 -7.54 -16.15
C GLY A 214 -12.87 -7.06 -17.50
N GLU A 215 -13.39 -5.97 -18.07
CA GLU A 215 -12.88 -5.44 -19.33
C GLU A 215 -11.48 -4.86 -19.20
N ILE A 216 -10.59 -5.25 -20.12
CA ILE A 216 -9.19 -4.81 -20.15
C ILE A 216 -9.09 -3.53 -20.98
N TYR A 217 -8.42 -2.51 -20.44
CA TYR A 217 -8.26 -1.22 -21.10
C TYR A 217 -6.91 -0.55 -20.83
N LYS A 218 -6.64 0.49 -21.62
CA LYS A 218 -5.55 1.46 -21.48
C LYS A 218 -5.99 2.83 -21.98
N TYR A 219 -5.21 3.85 -21.64
CA TYR A 219 -5.27 5.15 -22.31
C TYR A 219 -4.28 5.21 -23.46
N GLU A 220 -4.76 5.51 -24.67
CA GLU A 220 -3.95 5.88 -25.81
C GLU A 220 -3.84 7.42 -25.84
N ILE A 221 -2.64 7.94 -25.57
CA ILE A 221 -2.38 9.37 -25.35
C ILE A 221 -1.55 9.92 -26.51
N LEU A 222 -2.04 10.97 -27.18
CA LEU A 222 -1.25 11.80 -28.07
C LEU A 222 -0.52 12.81 -27.21
N ASN A 223 0.72 12.49 -26.88
CA ASN A 223 1.50 13.21 -25.88
C ASN A 223 1.98 14.59 -26.36
N ALA A 224 2.60 15.37 -25.48
CA ALA A 224 3.14 16.71 -25.78
C ALA A 224 4.20 16.74 -26.91
N ASN A 225 4.76 15.57 -27.26
CA ASN A 225 5.73 15.40 -28.36
C ASN A 225 5.07 14.96 -29.67
N ASN A 226 3.73 14.95 -29.75
CA ASN A 226 2.95 14.45 -30.90
C ASN A 226 3.16 12.96 -31.20
N GLU A 227 3.39 12.16 -30.18
CA GLU A 227 3.52 10.70 -30.29
C GLU A 227 2.36 10.01 -29.59
N TRP A 228 1.83 8.95 -30.22
CA TRP A 228 0.83 8.09 -29.59
C TRP A 228 1.51 7.05 -28.71
N THR A 229 1.13 7.02 -27.43
CA THR A 229 1.62 6.04 -26.45
C THR A 229 0.47 5.44 -25.68
N MET A 230 0.55 4.14 -25.37
CA MET A 230 -0.44 3.46 -24.51
C MET A 230 0.05 3.40 -23.07
N LYS A 231 -0.80 3.83 -22.14
CA LYS A 231 -0.55 3.88 -20.70
C LYS A 231 -1.60 3.07 -19.94
N ALA A 232 -1.18 2.35 -18.90
CA ALA A 232 -2.08 1.86 -17.86
C ALA A 232 -2.69 3.05 -17.12
N ASP A 233 -3.85 2.84 -16.49
CA ASP A 233 -4.52 3.85 -15.70
C ASP A 233 -3.75 4.08 -14.38
N PRO A 234 -3.28 5.31 -14.08
CA PRO A 234 -2.67 5.63 -12.78
C PRO A 234 -3.55 5.31 -11.57
N MET A 235 -4.88 5.33 -11.79
CA MET A 235 -5.93 5.08 -10.81
C MET A 235 -6.60 3.72 -11.05
N GLU A 236 -5.90 2.78 -11.69
CA GLU A 236 -6.41 1.43 -11.92
C GLU A 236 -6.80 0.74 -10.62
N ARG A 237 -7.92 0.00 -10.65
CA ARG A 237 -8.42 -0.78 -9.50
C ARG A 237 -7.96 -2.23 -9.55
N SER A 238 -7.57 -2.70 -10.73
CA SER A 238 -7.00 -4.03 -10.98
C SER A 238 -6.19 -3.97 -12.27
N HIS A 239 -5.33 -4.96 -12.46
CA HIS A 239 -4.35 -5.02 -13.53
C HIS A 239 -4.27 -6.44 -14.08
N GLU A 240 -3.92 -6.60 -15.36
CA GLU A 240 -3.63 -7.92 -15.91
C GLU A 240 -2.38 -8.52 -15.26
N ILE A 241 -2.39 -9.82 -14.99
CA ILE A 241 -1.23 -10.50 -14.40
C ILE A 241 0.05 -10.22 -15.23
N PRO A 242 1.12 -9.66 -14.62
CA PRO A 242 2.39 -9.39 -15.30
C PRO A 242 2.93 -10.62 -16.05
N PRO A 243 3.58 -10.43 -17.22
CA PRO A 243 4.10 -9.18 -17.78
C PRO A 243 3.10 -8.43 -18.68
N ARG A 244 1.80 -8.79 -18.62
CA ARG A 244 0.77 -7.97 -19.27
C ARG A 244 0.60 -6.67 -18.50
N THR A 245 -0.02 -5.69 -19.15
CA THR A 245 0.07 -4.29 -18.70
C THR A 245 -1.26 -3.53 -18.83
N GLY A 246 -2.35 -4.22 -19.20
CA GLY A 246 -3.67 -3.60 -19.27
C GLY A 246 -4.25 -3.42 -17.87
N SER A 247 -4.92 -2.28 -17.66
CA SER A 247 -5.75 -2.07 -16.48
C SER A 247 -7.08 -2.79 -16.67
N VAL A 248 -7.73 -3.18 -15.58
CA VAL A 248 -8.99 -3.94 -15.61
C VAL A 248 -10.09 -3.12 -14.94
N VAL A 249 -11.25 -3.03 -15.58
CA VAL A 249 -12.45 -2.42 -14.99
C VAL A 249 -12.93 -3.31 -13.85
N VAL A 250 -13.20 -2.72 -12.68
CA VAL A 250 -13.65 -3.43 -11.48
C VAL A 250 -14.97 -2.88 -10.97
N ASP A 251 -15.93 -3.76 -10.76
CA ASP A 251 -17.15 -3.52 -9.97
C ASP A 251 -17.11 -4.42 -8.73
N SER A 252 -16.61 -3.87 -7.60
CA SER A 252 -16.42 -4.61 -6.35
C SER A 252 -17.77 -4.93 -5.69
N GLU A 253 -17.97 -6.20 -5.32
CA GLU A 253 -19.20 -6.68 -4.65
C GLU A 253 -18.95 -7.12 -3.20
N HIS A 254 -17.75 -6.85 -2.66
CA HIS A 254 -17.38 -7.25 -1.31
C HIS A 254 -18.21 -6.52 -0.23
N GLU A 255 -18.82 -7.29 0.67
CA GLU A 255 -19.45 -6.81 1.90
C GLU A 255 -18.52 -7.11 3.09
N TRP A 256 -18.12 -6.08 3.83
CA TRP A 256 -17.26 -6.19 5.02
C TRP A 256 -18.01 -6.80 6.22
N HIS A 257 -17.29 -7.52 7.10
CA HIS A 257 -17.82 -8.09 8.35
C HIS A 257 -17.00 -7.68 9.59
N ASP A 258 -16.18 -6.64 9.47
CA ASP A 258 -15.20 -6.22 10.46
C ASP A 258 -15.61 -4.96 11.24
N GLU A 259 -16.89 -4.58 11.26
CA GLU A 259 -17.32 -3.30 11.85
C GLU A 259 -16.98 -3.20 13.34
N ALA A 260 -16.99 -4.33 14.05
CA ALA A 260 -16.57 -4.40 15.45
C ALA A 260 -15.06 -4.10 15.63
N TRP A 261 -14.22 -4.54 14.69
CA TRP A 261 -12.80 -4.24 14.67
C TRP A 261 -12.58 -2.75 14.39
N MET A 262 -13.19 -2.23 13.32
CA MET A 262 -13.05 -0.83 12.91
C MET A 262 -13.54 0.15 13.99
N ALA A 263 -14.66 -0.16 14.65
CA ALA A 263 -15.17 0.64 15.76
C ALA A 263 -14.24 0.62 16.98
N LYS A 264 -13.61 -0.52 17.28
CA LYS A 264 -12.63 -0.64 18.36
C LYS A 264 -11.36 0.15 18.03
N ARG A 265 -10.80 -0.03 16.82
CA ARG A 265 -9.61 0.67 16.32
C ARG A 265 -9.75 2.16 16.53
N ALA A 266 -10.87 2.75 16.09
CA ALA A 266 -11.13 4.19 16.15
C ALA A 266 -11.08 4.82 17.56
N VAL A 267 -11.24 4.02 18.64
CA VAL A 267 -11.25 4.51 20.03
C VAL A 267 -10.07 3.99 20.86
N THR A 268 -9.18 3.19 20.27
CA THR A 268 -7.98 2.66 20.92
C THR A 268 -6.72 3.35 20.41
N ASP A 269 -5.69 3.41 21.26
CA ASP A 269 -4.37 3.88 20.87
C ASP A 269 -3.42 2.68 20.70
N PRO A 270 -3.08 2.29 19.46
CA PRO A 270 -2.22 1.13 19.22
C PRO A 270 -0.78 1.36 19.70
N HIS A 271 -0.28 2.60 19.75
CA HIS A 271 1.09 2.92 20.16
C HIS A 271 1.37 2.52 21.62
N ASN A 272 0.36 2.65 22.46
CA ASN A 272 0.42 2.25 23.86
C ASN A 272 -0.03 0.80 24.12
N GLY A 273 -0.43 0.07 23.08
CA GLY A 273 -0.82 -1.35 23.14
C GLY A 273 0.34 -2.31 22.81
N PRO A 274 0.10 -3.63 22.91
CA PRO A 274 1.04 -4.64 22.43
C PRO A 274 1.07 -4.63 20.90
N VAL A 275 2.27 -4.46 20.32
CA VAL A 275 2.51 -4.58 18.88
C VAL A 275 3.67 -5.54 18.64
N SER A 276 3.32 -6.72 18.15
CA SER A 276 4.20 -7.79 17.67
C SER A 276 3.78 -8.15 16.25
N ILE A 277 4.70 -7.92 15.30
CA ILE A 277 4.46 -7.91 13.85
C ILE A 277 5.14 -9.13 13.22
N TYR A 278 4.37 -9.87 12.42
CA TYR A 278 4.88 -10.90 11.51
C TYR A 278 4.97 -10.32 10.10
N GLU A 279 6.18 -10.01 9.63
CA GLU A 279 6.40 -9.44 8.29
C GLU A 279 6.42 -10.56 7.24
N VAL A 280 5.67 -10.39 6.15
CA VAL A 280 5.36 -11.44 5.17
C VAL A 280 5.47 -10.91 3.74
N HIS A 281 6.23 -11.61 2.89
CA HIS A 281 6.09 -11.53 1.45
C HIS A 281 5.01 -12.51 0.98
N ALA A 282 3.83 -12.01 0.64
CA ALA A 282 2.65 -12.85 0.37
C ALA A 282 2.88 -13.91 -0.71
N GLY A 283 3.62 -13.57 -1.78
CA GLY A 283 3.89 -14.47 -2.90
C GLY A 283 4.91 -15.59 -2.62
N SER A 284 5.69 -15.49 -1.54
CA SER A 284 6.75 -16.47 -1.22
C SER A 284 6.68 -16.97 0.22
N TRP A 285 5.60 -16.68 0.94
CA TRP A 285 5.40 -17.26 2.27
C TRP A 285 5.31 -18.79 2.18
N ARG A 286 4.51 -19.30 1.24
CA ARG A 286 4.22 -20.74 1.14
C ARG A 286 3.85 -21.14 -0.29
N LYS A 287 4.51 -22.20 -0.82
CA LYS A 287 4.37 -22.65 -2.23
C LYS A 287 2.99 -23.18 -2.62
N ASP A 288 2.22 -23.71 -1.67
CA ASP A 288 0.85 -24.20 -1.88
C ASP A 288 -0.21 -23.14 -1.52
N VAL A 289 0.15 -21.87 -1.60
CA VAL A 289 -0.77 -20.73 -1.55
C VAL A 289 -0.62 -19.96 -2.85
N HIS A 290 -1.73 -19.77 -3.56
CA HIS A 290 -1.72 -19.18 -4.90
C HIS A 290 -2.51 -17.88 -5.03
N ASN A 291 -3.32 -17.54 -4.03
CA ASN A 291 -4.17 -16.35 -4.04
C ASN A 291 -4.48 -15.86 -2.62
N TYR A 292 -5.05 -14.67 -2.50
CA TYR A 292 -5.38 -14.04 -1.22
C TYR A 292 -6.37 -14.86 -0.38
N ARG A 293 -7.30 -15.62 -1.00
CA ARG A 293 -8.24 -16.47 -0.25
C ARG A 293 -7.54 -17.67 0.38
N GLU A 294 -6.69 -18.36 -0.37
CA GLU A 294 -5.86 -19.45 0.17
C GLU A 294 -4.85 -18.93 1.20
N LEU A 295 -4.35 -17.70 1.02
CA LEU A 295 -3.51 -17.03 2.01
C LEU A 295 -4.31 -16.80 3.29
N ALA A 296 -5.55 -16.30 3.19
CA ALA A 296 -6.42 -16.12 4.36
C ALA A 296 -6.65 -17.43 5.10
N ASP A 297 -6.94 -18.52 4.39
CA ASP A 297 -7.22 -19.84 4.98
C ASP A 297 -6.02 -20.43 5.74
N LYS A 298 -4.78 -20.04 5.40
CA LYS A 298 -3.56 -20.63 5.99
C LYS A 298 -2.78 -19.66 6.88
N LEU A 299 -2.61 -18.41 6.47
CA LEU A 299 -1.85 -17.40 7.18
C LEU A 299 -2.60 -16.95 8.44
N VAL A 300 -3.91 -16.72 8.36
CA VAL A 300 -4.69 -16.21 9.50
C VAL A 300 -4.62 -17.18 10.69
N PRO A 301 -4.91 -18.50 10.53
CA PRO A 301 -4.77 -19.43 11.64
C PRO A 301 -3.33 -19.55 12.14
N TYR A 302 -2.34 -19.48 11.25
CA TYR A 302 -0.92 -19.54 11.62
C TYR A 302 -0.51 -18.38 12.52
N VAL A 303 -0.80 -17.15 12.10
CA VAL A 303 -0.46 -15.92 12.84
C VAL A 303 -1.19 -15.89 14.18
N ALA A 304 -2.45 -16.33 14.21
CA ALA A 304 -3.23 -16.44 15.44
C ALA A 304 -2.64 -17.48 16.41
N GLU A 305 -2.21 -18.65 15.91
CA GLU A 305 -1.54 -19.70 16.71
C GLU A 305 -0.21 -19.21 17.29
N GLU A 306 0.59 -18.52 16.47
CA GLU A 306 1.87 -17.92 16.91
C GLU A 306 1.68 -16.70 17.81
N GLY A 307 0.45 -16.20 17.93
CA GLY A 307 0.09 -15.16 18.87
C GLY A 307 0.57 -13.75 18.51
N PHE A 308 1.02 -13.52 17.28
CA PHE A 308 1.29 -12.17 16.77
C PHE A 308 0.02 -11.30 16.82
N THR A 309 0.22 -10.00 16.86
CA THR A 309 -0.88 -9.02 16.92
C THR A 309 -1.18 -8.39 15.57
N HIS A 310 -0.19 -8.37 14.68
CA HIS A 310 -0.27 -7.74 13.36
C HIS A 310 0.48 -8.60 12.34
N VAL A 311 0.02 -8.54 11.09
CA VAL A 311 0.79 -8.94 9.91
C VAL A 311 1.23 -7.69 9.17
N GLU A 312 2.50 -7.61 8.81
CA GLU A 312 2.99 -6.58 7.87
C GLU A 312 3.26 -7.22 6.53
N PHE A 313 2.51 -6.82 5.51
CA PHE A 313 2.76 -7.26 4.15
C PHE A 313 3.78 -6.32 3.50
N MET A 314 4.84 -6.92 2.95
CA MET A 314 5.64 -6.27 1.90
C MET A 314 4.71 -5.76 0.78
N PRO A 315 5.13 -4.79 -0.05
CA PRO A 315 4.19 -4.03 -0.88
C PRO A 315 3.30 -4.93 -1.75
N LEU A 316 1.98 -4.79 -1.54
CA LEU A 316 0.95 -5.50 -2.31
C LEU A 316 0.34 -4.64 -3.41
N ALA A 317 0.81 -3.40 -3.58
CA ALA A 317 0.46 -2.61 -4.75
C ALA A 317 1.02 -3.27 -6.03
N GLU A 318 0.28 -3.15 -7.13
CA GLU A 318 0.64 -3.81 -8.39
C GLU A 318 2.02 -3.36 -8.90
N HIS A 319 2.85 -4.34 -9.26
CA HIS A 319 4.23 -4.14 -9.68
C HIS A 319 4.64 -5.17 -10.74
N PRO A 320 5.38 -4.79 -11.79
CA PRO A 320 5.60 -5.64 -12.96
C PRO A 320 6.65 -6.73 -12.74
N PHE A 321 7.56 -6.55 -11.77
CA PHE A 321 8.72 -7.42 -11.57
C PHE A 321 8.77 -7.98 -10.14
N SER A 322 8.58 -9.30 -10.00
CA SER A 322 8.61 -10.00 -8.70
C SER A 322 9.93 -9.83 -7.95
N GLY A 323 11.05 -9.71 -8.65
CA GLY A 323 12.37 -9.50 -8.03
C GLY A 323 12.58 -8.10 -7.43
N SER A 324 11.62 -7.18 -7.59
CA SER A 324 11.56 -5.94 -6.81
C SER A 324 10.91 -6.12 -5.44
N TRP A 325 10.36 -7.31 -5.16
CA TRP A 325 9.63 -7.66 -3.93
C TRP A 325 8.42 -6.77 -3.62
N GLY A 326 7.95 -6.01 -4.60
CA GLY A 326 6.88 -5.04 -4.45
C GLY A 326 7.32 -3.58 -4.50
N TYR A 327 8.60 -3.27 -4.30
CA TYR A 327 9.06 -1.89 -4.15
C TYR A 327 9.13 -1.09 -5.45
N GLN A 328 8.94 -1.70 -6.63
CA GLN A 328 8.85 -0.98 -7.91
C GLN A 328 7.41 -0.97 -8.43
N VAL A 329 6.55 -0.23 -7.71
CA VAL A 329 5.09 -0.13 -7.96
C VAL A 329 4.78 0.61 -9.26
N THR A 330 3.85 0.09 -10.05
CA THR A 330 3.26 0.78 -11.21
C THR A 330 1.79 1.07 -11.05
N GLY A 331 1.03 0.20 -10.37
CA GLY A 331 -0.39 0.37 -10.10
C GLY A 331 -0.64 0.67 -8.62
N TYR A 332 -0.60 1.94 -8.25
CA TYR A 332 -0.68 2.38 -6.85
C TYR A 332 -2.05 2.11 -6.21
N TYR A 333 -3.11 2.06 -7.00
CA TYR A 333 -4.50 1.87 -6.57
C TYR A 333 -5.03 0.45 -6.84
N ALA A 334 -4.17 -0.46 -7.27
CA ALA A 334 -4.48 -1.87 -7.49
C ALA A 334 -3.65 -2.78 -6.59
N VAL A 335 -4.25 -3.89 -6.19
CA VAL A 335 -3.56 -5.00 -5.52
C VAL A 335 -2.80 -5.85 -6.53
N ASP A 336 -1.79 -6.58 -6.07
CA ASP A 336 -1.00 -7.50 -6.89
C ASP A 336 -1.89 -8.61 -7.49
N SER A 337 -2.16 -8.46 -8.78
CA SER A 337 -3.03 -9.32 -9.58
C SER A 337 -2.56 -10.78 -9.64
N ARG A 338 -1.28 -11.07 -9.33
CA ARG A 338 -0.78 -12.46 -9.21
C ARG A 338 -1.50 -13.24 -8.11
N LEU A 339 -2.04 -12.56 -7.09
CA LEU A 339 -2.68 -13.18 -5.94
C LEU A 339 -4.22 -13.06 -5.97
N GLY A 340 -4.81 -12.46 -6.99
CA GLY A 340 -6.26 -12.30 -7.13
C GLY A 340 -6.69 -10.85 -7.25
N GLY A 341 -8.01 -10.62 -7.19
CA GLY A 341 -8.58 -9.29 -7.35
C GLY A 341 -8.79 -8.52 -6.04
N PRO A 342 -9.26 -7.27 -6.12
CA PRO A 342 -9.61 -6.43 -4.96
C PRO A 342 -10.46 -7.14 -3.90
N ASP A 343 -11.53 -7.84 -4.31
CA ASP A 343 -12.44 -8.51 -3.38
C ASP A 343 -11.79 -9.71 -2.67
N ASP A 344 -10.78 -10.33 -3.27
CA ASP A 344 -10.02 -11.41 -2.64
C ASP A 344 -9.07 -10.87 -1.57
N PHE A 345 -8.49 -9.68 -1.79
CA PHE A 345 -7.67 -9.00 -0.78
C PHE A 345 -8.54 -8.45 0.36
N LYS A 346 -9.69 -7.84 0.07
CA LYS A 346 -10.66 -7.43 1.11
C LYS A 346 -11.07 -8.61 1.98
N TYR A 347 -11.32 -9.78 1.37
CA TYR A 347 -11.60 -11.02 2.12
C TYR A 347 -10.45 -11.43 3.05
N LEU A 348 -9.18 -11.29 2.64
CA LEU A 348 -8.04 -11.58 3.51
C LEU A 348 -7.99 -10.63 4.72
N VAL A 349 -8.19 -9.33 4.50
CA VAL A 349 -8.21 -8.32 5.58
C VAL A 349 -9.36 -8.61 6.55
N ASP A 350 -10.56 -8.87 6.04
CA ASP A 350 -11.74 -9.22 6.84
C ASP A 350 -11.46 -10.44 7.74
N LYS A 351 -10.79 -11.47 7.21
CA LYS A 351 -10.40 -12.66 7.98
C LYS A 351 -9.33 -12.39 9.04
N LEU A 352 -8.38 -11.49 8.77
CA LEU A 352 -7.40 -11.05 9.77
C LEU A 352 -8.10 -10.30 10.92
N HIS A 353 -9.01 -9.38 10.60
CA HIS A 353 -9.78 -8.63 11.59
C HIS A 353 -10.72 -9.51 12.42
N GLU A 354 -11.41 -10.48 11.81
CA GLU A 354 -12.20 -11.49 12.52
C GLU A 354 -11.37 -12.29 13.53
N ALA A 355 -10.09 -12.55 13.21
CA ALA A 355 -9.13 -13.21 14.09
C ALA A 355 -8.47 -12.27 15.12
N GLY A 356 -8.79 -10.97 15.08
CA GLY A 356 -8.22 -9.96 15.96
C GLY A 356 -6.77 -9.58 15.65
N ILE A 357 -6.36 -9.72 14.39
CA ILE A 357 -5.02 -9.43 13.88
C ILE A 357 -5.09 -8.18 13.01
N GLY A 358 -4.26 -7.18 13.31
CA GLY A 358 -4.19 -5.98 12.49
C GLY A 358 -3.36 -6.15 11.22
N VAL A 359 -3.66 -5.36 10.20
CA VAL A 359 -2.97 -5.39 8.91
C VAL A 359 -2.11 -4.15 8.73
N ILE A 360 -0.82 -4.36 8.47
CA ILE A 360 0.12 -3.31 8.09
C ILE A 360 0.51 -3.57 6.63
N MET A 361 0.60 -2.52 5.83
CA MET A 361 1.03 -2.62 4.45
C MET A 361 2.21 -1.69 4.19
N ASP A 362 3.23 -2.22 3.54
CA ASP A 362 4.32 -1.41 3.02
C ASP A 362 3.82 -0.54 1.86
N TRP A 363 3.97 0.77 2.05
CA TRP A 363 3.56 1.81 1.14
C TRP A 363 4.78 2.49 0.55
N VAL A 364 4.82 2.64 -0.78
CA VAL A 364 6.04 3.03 -1.52
C VAL A 364 5.87 4.40 -2.23
N PRO A 365 5.80 5.51 -1.49
CA PRO A 365 5.69 6.85 -2.07
C PRO A 365 7.04 7.46 -2.48
N ALA A 366 8.16 6.78 -2.23
CA ALA A 366 9.49 7.34 -2.44
C ALA A 366 9.84 7.47 -3.93
N HIS A 367 9.47 6.48 -4.75
CA HIS A 367 9.86 6.40 -6.15
C HIS A 367 8.93 5.47 -6.94
N PHE A 368 9.08 5.46 -8.27
CA PHE A 368 8.39 4.54 -9.19
C PHE A 368 9.30 4.17 -10.37
N PRO A 369 9.12 3.01 -11.03
CA PRO A 369 10.03 2.56 -12.09
C PRO A 369 9.78 3.30 -13.42
N LYS A 370 10.71 3.15 -14.37
CA LYS A 370 10.70 3.86 -15.66
C LYS A 370 9.90 3.15 -16.76
N ASP A 371 9.08 2.17 -16.40
CA ASP A 371 8.29 1.38 -17.33
C ASP A 371 7.41 2.27 -18.21
N ALA A 372 7.57 2.12 -19.54
CA ALA A 372 6.95 3.01 -20.52
C ALA A 372 5.41 2.97 -20.48
N PHE A 373 4.82 1.87 -20.01
CA PHE A 373 3.36 1.72 -19.88
C PHE A 373 2.79 2.41 -18.64
N ALA A 374 3.62 2.79 -17.65
CA ALA A 374 3.18 3.31 -16.36
C ALA A 374 3.37 4.85 -16.26
N LEU A 375 3.65 5.38 -15.06
CA LEU A 375 3.67 6.82 -14.77
C LEU A 375 4.77 7.62 -15.46
N GLY A 376 5.89 6.99 -15.85
CA GLY A 376 7.05 7.70 -16.41
C GLY A 376 6.71 8.49 -17.67
N ARG A 377 7.00 9.79 -17.68
CA ARG A 377 6.70 10.73 -18.78
C ARG A 377 5.26 10.61 -19.31
N PHE A 378 4.30 10.50 -18.40
CA PHE A 378 2.93 10.04 -18.69
C PHE A 378 2.27 10.70 -19.90
N ASP A 379 2.35 12.03 -19.99
CA ASP A 379 1.80 12.84 -21.09
C ASP A 379 2.89 13.40 -22.04
N GLY A 380 4.08 12.80 -22.03
CA GLY A 380 5.26 13.21 -22.79
C GLY A 380 6.18 14.19 -22.05
N THR A 381 5.70 14.77 -20.95
CA THR A 381 6.45 15.64 -20.03
C THR A 381 6.81 14.91 -18.73
N PRO A 382 7.78 15.40 -17.93
CA PRO A 382 8.00 14.93 -16.56
C PRO A 382 6.81 15.31 -15.65
N LEU A 383 5.74 14.51 -15.72
CA LEU A 383 4.45 14.83 -15.11
C LEU A 383 4.39 14.42 -13.64
N TYR A 384 4.64 13.13 -13.37
CA TYR A 384 4.65 12.57 -12.02
C TYR A 384 6.03 12.69 -11.38
N GLU A 385 7.09 12.56 -12.17
CA GLU A 385 8.47 12.73 -11.74
C GLU A 385 8.90 14.20 -11.63
N ASP A 386 9.87 14.50 -10.76
CA ASP A 386 10.45 15.85 -10.66
C ASP A 386 11.13 16.24 -11.99
N PRO A 387 10.80 17.41 -12.58
CA PRO A 387 11.36 17.83 -13.86
C PRO A 387 12.86 18.19 -13.80
N ASP A 388 13.43 18.41 -12.61
CA ASP A 388 14.87 18.54 -12.43
C ASP A 388 15.53 17.15 -12.41
N PRO A 389 16.35 16.78 -13.41
CA PRO A 389 16.99 15.46 -13.48
C PRO A 389 17.91 15.14 -12.30
N MET A 390 18.43 16.14 -11.58
CA MET A 390 19.24 15.90 -10.39
C MET A 390 18.41 15.47 -9.18
N ARG A 391 17.11 15.77 -9.19
CA ARG A 391 16.14 15.44 -8.13
C ARG A 391 15.23 14.27 -8.52
N GLY A 392 14.82 14.24 -9.78
CA GLY A 392 13.78 13.35 -10.32
C GLY A 392 14.20 11.91 -10.58
N GLU A 393 15.44 11.53 -10.31
CA GLU A 393 15.91 10.15 -10.50
C GLU A 393 16.75 9.66 -9.32
N HIS A 394 16.54 8.41 -8.90
CA HIS A 394 17.47 7.71 -8.02
C HIS A 394 18.55 7.01 -8.84
N PRO A 395 19.83 7.46 -8.76
CA PRO A 395 20.88 6.97 -9.65
C PRO A 395 21.22 5.49 -9.41
N ASP A 396 21.20 5.03 -8.16
CA ASP A 396 21.55 3.64 -7.81
C ASP A 396 20.43 2.65 -8.14
N TRP A 397 19.17 3.11 -8.14
CA TRP A 397 17.99 2.24 -8.35
C TRP A 397 17.48 2.29 -9.80
N GLY A 398 17.84 3.33 -10.55
CA GLY A 398 17.34 3.53 -11.92
C GLY A 398 15.86 3.87 -11.99
N THR A 399 15.26 4.38 -10.90
CA THR A 399 13.84 4.75 -10.78
C THR A 399 13.64 6.26 -10.83
N TYR A 400 12.40 6.70 -11.05
CA TYR A 400 11.99 8.10 -10.97
C TYR A 400 11.55 8.47 -9.55
N VAL A 401 11.78 9.72 -9.15
CA VAL A 401 11.31 10.32 -7.88
C VAL A 401 10.12 11.21 -8.16
N PHE A 402 9.06 11.08 -7.35
CA PHE A 402 7.87 11.90 -7.49
C PHE A 402 8.15 13.40 -7.30
N ASN A 403 7.43 14.23 -8.06
CA ASN A 403 7.41 15.67 -7.88
C ASN A 403 6.47 16.05 -6.71
N PHE A 404 6.96 15.93 -5.47
CA PHE A 404 6.17 16.26 -4.27
C PHE A 404 5.68 17.73 -4.23
N GLY A 405 6.33 18.62 -4.99
CA GLY A 405 5.92 20.03 -5.10
C GLY A 405 4.70 20.26 -6.00
N ARG A 406 4.40 19.33 -6.93
CA ARG A 406 3.24 19.39 -7.81
C ARG A 406 1.99 18.97 -7.05
N ARG A 407 0.96 19.83 -7.04
CA ARG A 407 -0.25 19.64 -6.20
C ARG A 407 -0.99 18.35 -6.52
N GLU A 408 -1.17 18.07 -7.80
CA GLU A 408 -1.89 16.92 -8.31
C GLU A 408 -1.14 15.61 -7.99
N VAL A 409 0.19 15.61 -8.09
CA VAL A 409 1.06 14.47 -7.73
C VAL A 409 1.06 14.22 -6.23
N ARG A 410 1.18 15.28 -5.43
CA ARG A 410 1.07 15.18 -3.97
C ARG A 410 -0.28 14.60 -3.56
N ASN A 411 -1.36 15.08 -4.17
CA ASN A 411 -2.71 14.60 -3.92
C ASN A 411 -2.91 13.14 -4.36
N PHE A 412 -2.33 12.73 -5.49
CA PHE A 412 -2.30 11.34 -5.92
C PHE A 412 -1.72 10.43 -4.83
N LEU A 413 -0.63 10.82 -4.18
CA LEU A 413 -0.01 10.03 -3.11
C LEU A 413 -0.77 10.14 -1.78
N VAL A 414 -1.20 11.34 -1.36
CA VAL A 414 -1.96 11.51 -0.10
C VAL A 414 -3.29 10.74 -0.16
N ALA A 415 -4.00 10.83 -1.28
CA ALA A 415 -5.21 10.04 -1.49
C ALA A 415 -4.89 8.54 -1.57
N ASN A 416 -3.73 8.13 -2.08
CA ASN A 416 -3.35 6.72 -2.11
C ASN A 416 -3.13 6.14 -0.71
N ALA A 417 -2.50 6.88 0.20
CA ALA A 417 -2.41 6.46 1.60
C ALA A 417 -3.81 6.29 2.23
N CYS A 418 -4.71 7.24 1.98
CA CYS A 418 -6.08 7.16 2.49
C CYS A 418 -6.87 6.01 1.86
N PHE A 419 -6.64 5.71 0.58
CA PHE A 419 -7.28 4.62 -0.15
C PHE A 419 -7.03 3.27 0.53
N TRP A 420 -5.79 2.94 0.88
CA TRP A 420 -5.50 1.67 1.56
C TRP A 420 -6.13 1.57 2.95
N LEU A 421 -6.22 2.69 3.68
CA LEU A 421 -6.79 2.74 5.03
C LEU A 421 -8.33 2.72 5.03
N ASP A 422 -8.97 3.32 4.03
CA ASP A 422 -10.44 3.51 3.93
C ASP A 422 -11.10 2.45 3.03
N GLU A 423 -10.57 2.19 1.83
CA GLU A 423 -11.18 1.21 0.89
C GLU A 423 -10.84 -0.24 1.23
N TYR A 424 -9.63 -0.49 1.75
CA TYR A 424 -9.13 -1.82 2.09
C TYR A 424 -8.98 -2.08 3.60
N HIS A 425 -9.42 -1.15 4.43
CA HIS A 425 -9.40 -1.24 5.90
C HIS A 425 -8.04 -1.56 6.54
N VAL A 426 -6.92 -1.34 5.84
CA VAL A 426 -5.59 -1.55 6.43
C VAL A 426 -5.43 -0.69 7.70
N ASP A 427 -4.77 -1.22 8.72
CA ASP A 427 -4.63 -0.57 10.04
C ASP A 427 -3.38 0.29 10.17
N ALA A 428 -2.38 0.06 9.32
CA ALA A 428 -1.16 0.85 9.32
C ALA A 428 -0.44 0.84 7.97
N LEU A 429 0.31 1.91 7.70
CA LEU A 429 1.21 1.99 6.56
C LEU A 429 2.65 2.12 7.04
N ARG A 430 3.54 1.31 6.46
CA ARG A 430 4.99 1.42 6.66
C ARG A 430 5.64 2.01 5.42
N VAL A 431 6.41 3.08 5.58
CA VAL A 431 7.11 3.75 4.48
C VAL A 431 8.58 3.34 4.51
N ASP A 432 9.00 2.66 3.45
CA ASP A 432 10.40 2.30 3.20
C ASP A 432 11.24 3.51 2.80
N ALA A 433 12.52 3.45 3.13
CA ALA A 433 13.56 4.36 2.68
C ALA A 433 13.19 5.84 2.78
N VAL A 434 12.60 6.29 3.90
CA VAL A 434 12.19 7.70 4.12
C VAL A 434 13.39 8.64 3.93
N SER A 435 14.61 8.19 4.27
CA SER A 435 15.87 8.89 4.01
C SER A 435 16.03 9.32 2.54
N SER A 436 15.58 8.48 1.60
CA SER A 436 15.67 8.73 0.15
C SER A 436 14.80 9.91 -0.30
N MET A 437 13.71 10.15 0.43
CA MET A 437 12.81 11.27 0.20
C MET A 437 13.30 12.54 0.87
N LEU A 438 13.81 12.42 2.11
CA LEU A 438 14.19 13.57 2.95
C LEU A 438 15.40 14.35 2.42
N TYR A 439 16.28 13.71 1.65
CA TYR A 439 17.55 14.31 1.27
C TYR A 439 17.75 14.40 -0.24
N LEU A 440 18.07 15.61 -0.69
CA LEU A 440 18.42 15.92 -2.08
C LEU A 440 19.77 15.32 -2.49
N ASP A 441 20.61 14.95 -1.53
CA ASP A 441 21.94 14.35 -1.73
C ASP A 441 21.94 12.82 -1.52
N TYR A 442 20.79 12.18 -1.30
CA TYR A 442 20.72 10.74 -1.13
C TYR A 442 21.29 10.01 -2.35
N SER A 443 22.27 9.12 -2.13
CA SER A 443 22.99 8.38 -3.18
C SER A 443 23.59 9.27 -4.29
N ARG A 444 23.99 10.52 -3.97
CA ARG A 444 24.55 11.46 -4.94
C ARG A 444 25.87 12.05 -4.46
N GLU A 445 26.86 12.08 -5.35
CA GLU A 445 28.17 12.67 -5.09
C GLU A 445 28.13 14.21 -5.12
N PRO A 446 29.12 14.90 -4.52
CA PRO A 446 29.24 16.36 -4.64
C PRO A 446 29.23 16.83 -6.09
N GLY A 447 28.32 17.74 -6.42
CA GLY A 447 28.12 18.28 -7.77
C GLY A 447 27.06 17.55 -8.60
N GLN A 448 26.46 16.48 -8.09
CA GLN A 448 25.31 15.77 -8.69
C GLN A 448 23.96 16.18 -8.09
N TRP A 449 23.95 17.15 -7.18
CA TRP A 449 22.75 17.68 -6.52
C TRP A 449 22.92 19.18 -6.19
N HIS A 450 21.81 19.83 -5.86
CA HIS A 450 21.77 21.23 -5.46
C HIS A 450 21.00 21.41 -4.14
N PRO A 451 21.43 22.33 -3.26
CA PRO A 451 20.75 22.57 -2.00
C PRO A 451 19.38 23.21 -2.19
N ASN A 452 18.53 23.09 -1.16
CA ASN A 452 17.24 23.76 -1.09
C ASN A 452 17.40 25.30 -0.99
N ILE A 453 16.26 26.01 -0.99
CA ILE A 453 16.22 27.48 -0.95
C ILE A 453 16.90 28.10 0.29
N TYR A 454 17.13 27.32 1.35
CA TYR A 454 17.82 27.73 2.57
C TYR A 454 19.30 27.28 2.63
N GLY A 455 19.80 26.61 1.59
CA GLY A 455 21.18 26.12 1.51
C GLY A 455 21.40 24.73 2.15
N GLY A 456 20.35 24.06 2.60
CA GLY A 456 20.40 22.73 3.20
C GLY A 456 20.23 21.60 2.19
N ARG A 457 20.44 20.35 2.64
CA ARG A 457 20.26 19.13 1.83
C ARG A 457 18.84 18.57 1.91
N GLU A 458 17.99 19.14 2.76
CA GLU A 458 16.66 18.65 3.02
C GLU A 458 15.73 18.93 1.83
N ASN A 459 14.95 17.94 1.43
CA ASN A 459 13.92 18.06 0.43
C ASN A 459 12.63 18.59 1.07
N LEU A 460 12.42 19.91 0.98
CA LEU A 460 11.32 20.59 1.68
C LEU A 460 9.95 20.10 1.19
N GLU A 461 9.81 19.86 -0.12
CA GLU A 461 8.56 19.40 -0.70
C GLU A 461 8.20 17.98 -0.23
N ALA A 462 9.19 17.09 -0.11
CA ALA A 462 8.97 15.75 0.44
C ALA A 462 8.63 15.79 1.94
N ILE A 463 9.27 16.67 2.71
CA ILE A 463 8.95 16.88 4.13
C ILE A 463 7.50 17.35 4.30
N ASP A 464 7.07 18.33 3.51
CA ASP A 464 5.70 18.84 3.56
C ASP A 464 4.69 17.77 3.13
N PHE A 465 5.01 16.98 2.10
CA PHE A 465 4.20 15.83 1.70
C PHE A 465 4.05 14.80 2.83
N LEU A 466 5.14 14.36 3.47
CA LEU A 466 5.08 13.37 4.54
C LEU A 466 4.24 13.86 5.72
N LYS A 467 4.37 15.15 6.09
CA LYS A 467 3.54 15.77 7.11
C LYS A 467 2.07 15.78 6.72
N GLU A 468 1.76 16.13 5.48
CA GLU A 468 0.38 16.15 4.96
C GLU A 468 -0.22 14.74 4.91
N ALA A 469 0.52 13.75 4.42
CA ALA A 469 0.10 12.35 4.36
C ALA A 469 -0.20 11.80 5.75
N ASN A 470 0.71 11.95 6.71
CA ASN A 470 0.52 11.50 8.09
C ASN A 470 -0.67 12.22 8.76
N ALA A 471 -0.72 13.56 8.69
CA ALA A 471 -1.80 14.32 9.31
C ALA A 471 -3.18 13.95 8.74
N THR A 472 -3.27 13.74 7.43
CA THR A 472 -4.52 13.36 6.75
C THR A 472 -4.92 11.92 7.09
N ALA A 473 -3.97 10.98 7.08
CA ALA A 473 -4.21 9.59 7.45
C ALA A 473 -4.78 9.46 8.87
N TYR A 474 -4.14 10.06 9.87
CA TYR A 474 -4.62 10.02 11.26
C TYR A 474 -5.96 10.76 11.46
N LYS A 475 -6.18 11.86 10.75
CA LYS A 475 -7.44 12.63 10.82
C LYS A 475 -8.61 11.82 10.28
N ASN A 476 -8.43 11.14 9.15
CA ASN A 476 -9.49 10.42 8.46
C ASN A 476 -9.70 9.02 9.04
N ASN A 477 -8.64 8.39 9.56
CA ASN A 477 -8.65 7.02 10.06
C ASN A 477 -8.10 6.97 11.50
N PRO A 478 -8.89 7.31 12.53
CA PRO A 478 -8.44 7.26 13.91
C PRO A 478 -8.00 5.84 14.32
N GLY A 479 -6.94 5.76 15.13
CA GLY A 479 -6.43 4.50 15.67
C GLY A 479 -5.55 3.67 14.74
N ILE A 480 -5.16 4.22 13.57
CA ILE A 480 -4.15 3.62 12.69
C ILE A 480 -2.72 3.85 13.22
N MET A 481 -1.72 3.24 12.58
CA MET A 481 -0.31 3.60 12.75
C MET A 481 0.33 4.01 11.42
N MET A 482 1.23 5.00 11.47
CA MET A 482 2.15 5.30 10.37
C MET A 482 3.56 4.99 10.83
N ILE A 483 4.28 4.14 10.09
CA ILE A 483 5.59 3.61 10.48
C ILE A 483 6.64 4.06 9.46
N ALA A 484 7.78 4.57 9.93
CA ALA A 484 8.88 4.99 9.05
C ALA A 484 10.08 4.05 9.18
N GLU A 485 10.68 3.69 8.05
CA GLU A 485 12.08 3.26 7.99
C GLU A 485 12.94 4.44 7.55
N GLU A 486 13.69 4.98 8.50
CA GLU A 486 14.56 6.13 8.29
C GLU A 486 15.92 5.83 8.90
N SER A 487 16.90 5.63 8.03
CA SER A 487 18.24 5.10 8.33
C SER A 487 19.28 6.17 8.70
N THR A 488 18.90 7.45 8.76
CA THR A 488 19.76 8.52 9.27
C THR A 488 19.32 8.98 10.67
N ALA A 489 19.97 10.03 11.17
CA ALA A 489 19.66 10.63 12.47
C ALA A 489 18.74 11.86 12.32
N TYR A 490 17.78 11.83 11.38
CA TYR A 490 16.83 12.93 11.22
C TYR A 490 15.95 13.02 12.48
N PRO A 491 15.85 14.19 13.14
CA PRO A 491 15.12 14.31 14.40
C PRO A 491 13.61 14.46 14.21
N GLY A 492 12.83 13.92 15.15
CA GLY A 492 11.39 14.17 15.21
C GLY A 492 10.60 13.42 14.15
N ILE A 493 11.06 12.23 13.75
CA ILE A 493 10.34 11.37 12.80
C ILE A 493 8.97 11.01 13.37
N THR A 494 8.93 10.61 14.64
CA THR A 494 7.72 10.17 15.34
C THR A 494 7.04 11.29 16.15
N ALA A 495 7.54 12.52 16.04
CA ALA A 495 6.94 13.66 16.72
C ALA A 495 5.74 14.21 15.91
N PRO A 496 4.70 14.75 16.59
CA PRO A 496 3.55 15.37 15.93
C PRO A 496 3.94 16.49 14.95
N THR A 497 3.14 16.64 13.88
CA THR A 497 3.40 17.64 12.84
C THR A 497 3.26 19.09 13.34
N ASP A 498 2.39 19.34 14.31
CA ASP A 498 2.21 20.65 14.96
C ASP A 498 3.35 21.00 15.94
N ALA A 499 4.13 20.00 16.37
CA ALA A 499 5.37 20.16 17.12
C ALA A 499 6.63 20.22 16.23
N GLY A 500 6.45 20.20 14.90
CA GLY A 500 7.54 20.29 13.92
C GLY A 500 8.09 18.94 13.44
N GLY A 501 7.57 17.81 13.93
CA GLY A 501 7.95 16.47 13.48
C GLY A 501 7.32 16.07 12.14
N LEU A 502 7.67 14.88 11.64
CA LEU A 502 7.09 14.34 10.40
C LEU A 502 5.71 13.70 10.61
N GLY A 503 5.33 13.41 11.86
CA GLY A 503 4.02 12.87 12.19
C GLY A 503 3.90 11.35 12.08
N PHE A 504 4.99 10.61 11.90
CA PHE A 504 4.92 9.15 12.02
C PHE A 504 4.56 8.76 13.46
N GLY A 505 3.92 7.62 13.64
CA GLY A 505 3.61 7.07 14.96
C GLY A 505 4.75 6.22 15.52
N LEU A 506 5.47 5.54 14.63
CA LEU A 506 6.57 4.65 14.94
C LEU A 506 7.71 4.80 13.92
N LYS A 507 8.92 4.42 14.33
CA LYS A 507 10.12 4.36 13.48
C LYS A 507 10.87 3.04 13.70
N TRP A 508 11.37 2.42 12.65
CA TRP A 508 12.28 1.28 12.77
C TRP A 508 13.60 1.69 13.43
N ASN A 509 14.02 0.94 14.46
CA ASN A 509 15.29 1.14 15.13
C ASN A 509 16.42 0.39 14.42
N MET A 510 16.88 0.96 13.29
CA MET A 510 17.96 0.38 12.49
C MET A 510 19.28 0.26 13.25
N GLY A 511 19.54 1.17 14.20
CA GLY A 511 20.72 1.11 15.07
C GLY A 511 20.69 -0.08 16.01
N TRP A 512 19.57 -0.29 16.74
CA TRP A 512 19.38 -1.48 17.57
C TRP A 512 19.52 -2.77 16.77
N MET A 513 18.90 -2.84 15.58
CA MET A 513 18.95 -4.01 14.72
C MET A 513 20.40 -4.34 14.36
N HIS A 514 21.14 -3.35 13.85
CA HIS A 514 22.53 -3.51 13.43
C HIS A 514 23.43 -3.95 14.58
N ASP A 515 23.39 -3.21 15.70
CA ASP A 515 24.23 -3.46 16.87
C ASP A 515 23.93 -4.85 17.48
N THR A 516 22.66 -5.24 17.55
CA THR A 516 22.23 -6.53 18.11
C THR A 516 22.68 -7.70 17.23
N LEU A 517 22.44 -7.63 15.92
CA LEU A 517 22.84 -8.70 14.99
C LEU A 517 24.35 -8.83 14.89
N GLN A 518 25.09 -7.71 14.88
CA GLN A 518 26.55 -7.71 14.90
C GLN A 518 27.09 -8.35 16.19
N TYR A 519 26.57 -7.94 17.35
CA TYR A 519 26.98 -8.50 18.64
C TYR A 519 26.74 -10.01 18.74
N LEU A 520 25.61 -10.49 18.21
CA LEU A 520 25.27 -11.91 18.22
C LEU A 520 26.03 -12.72 17.17
N HIS A 521 26.48 -12.10 16.08
CA HIS A 521 27.34 -12.73 15.09
C HIS A 521 28.74 -13.05 15.67
N GLU A 522 29.23 -12.23 16.59
CA GLU A 522 30.51 -12.46 17.26
C GLU A 522 30.49 -13.75 18.11
N GLU A 523 31.60 -14.50 18.04
CA GLU A 523 31.85 -15.65 18.91
C GLU A 523 31.71 -15.24 20.38
N PRO A 524 31.06 -16.03 21.26
CA PRO A 524 30.77 -15.62 22.63
C PRO A 524 32.00 -15.10 23.40
N ILE A 525 33.18 -15.69 23.20
CA ILE A 525 34.42 -15.25 23.86
C ILE A 525 34.86 -13.83 23.48
N ASN A 526 34.45 -13.32 22.32
CA ASN A 526 34.77 -11.97 21.83
C ASN A 526 33.79 -10.92 22.35
N ARG A 527 32.54 -11.31 22.67
CA ARG A 527 31.43 -10.40 22.98
C ARG A 527 31.72 -9.42 24.13
N LYS A 528 32.63 -9.74 25.04
CA LYS A 528 33.04 -8.81 26.11
C LYS A 528 33.64 -7.51 25.59
N TRP A 529 34.31 -7.54 24.44
CA TRP A 529 34.91 -6.35 23.82
C TRP A 529 33.90 -5.50 23.05
N HIS A 530 32.69 -6.02 22.87
CA HIS A 530 31.60 -5.45 22.11
C HIS A 530 30.35 -5.20 22.98
N HIS A 531 30.46 -5.32 24.31
CA HIS A 531 29.32 -5.24 25.22
C HIS A 531 28.61 -3.86 25.19
N ASN A 532 29.32 -2.82 24.73
CA ASN A 532 28.70 -1.52 24.47
C ASN A 532 27.73 -1.57 23.29
N GLU A 533 27.92 -2.40 22.27
CA GLU A 533 27.04 -2.51 21.10
C GLU A 533 25.62 -2.92 21.54
N ILE A 534 25.50 -4.01 22.31
CA ILE A 534 24.21 -4.54 22.79
C ILE A 534 23.51 -3.65 23.84
N THR A 535 24.19 -2.62 24.37
CA THR A 535 23.61 -1.68 25.35
C THR A 535 23.39 -0.27 24.79
N PHE A 536 23.94 0.04 23.62
CA PHE A 536 24.00 1.40 23.09
C PHE A 536 22.63 1.94 22.67
N SER A 537 21.74 1.09 22.16
CA SER A 537 20.36 1.45 21.79
C SER A 537 19.64 2.19 22.90
N MET A 538 19.86 1.82 24.17
CA MET A 538 19.22 2.43 25.33
C MET A 538 19.64 3.89 25.59
N VAL A 539 20.73 4.37 24.99
CA VAL A 539 21.14 5.78 25.05
C VAL A 539 20.13 6.67 24.33
N TYR A 540 19.49 6.16 23.28
CA TYR A 540 18.55 6.90 22.44
C TYR A 540 17.18 6.22 22.30
N ALA A 541 16.90 5.11 22.99
CA ALA A 541 15.64 4.36 22.89
C ALA A 541 14.36 5.18 23.15
N TYR A 542 14.48 6.37 23.75
CA TYR A 542 13.38 7.29 24.04
C TYR A 542 13.39 8.57 23.20
N SER A 543 14.27 8.68 22.19
CA SER A 543 14.26 9.84 21.28
C SER A 543 13.16 9.76 20.22
N GLU A 544 12.68 8.54 19.93
CA GLU A 544 11.60 8.26 18.99
C GLU A 544 10.78 7.08 19.51
N HIS A 545 9.59 6.87 18.96
CA HIS A 545 8.80 5.66 19.24
C HIS A 545 9.25 4.51 18.33
N TYR A 546 10.01 3.56 18.88
CA TYR A 546 10.67 2.54 18.08
C TYR A 546 9.88 1.24 17.88
N VAL A 547 9.97 0.69 16.66
CA VAL A 547 9.86 -0.74 16.36
C VAL A 547 11.28 -1.32 16.33
N LEU A 548 11.47 -2.54 16.80
CA LEU A 548 12.71 -3.31 16.81
C LEU A 548 12.63 -4.36 15.67
N PRO A 549 13.09 -4.03 14.45
CA PRO A 549 12.91 -4.90 13.29
C PRO A 549 14.02 -5.94 13.16
N ILE A 550 13.63 -7.18 12.86
CA ILE A 550 14.48 -8.19 12.21
C ILE A 550 13.78 -8.56 10.90
N SER A 551 13.93 -7.69 9.90
CA SER A 551 13.14 -7.69 8.66
C SER A 551 13.73 -8.54 7.54
N HIS A 552 13.02 -8.59 6.41
CA HIS A 552 13.43 -9.28 5.18
C HIS A 552 14.84 -8.87 4.69
N ASP A 553 15.19 -7.59 4.79
CA ASP A 553 16.47 -7.05 4.33
C ASP A 553 17.68 -7.63 5.08
N GLU A 554 17.47 -8.17 6.28
CA GLU A 554 18.54 -8.69 7.12
C GLU A 554 18.86 -10.17 6.87
N VAL A 555 18.06 -10.85 6.03
CA VAL A 555 18.18 -12.30 5.76
C VAL A 555 18.32 -12.63 4.28
N VAL A 556 18.96 -11.73 3.53
CA VAL A 556 19.20 -11.80 2.07
C VAL A 556 20.59 -11.31 1.69
N TYR A 557 20.93 -11.37 0.39
CA TYR A 557 22.12 -10.78 -0.22
C TYR A 557 23.45 -11.21 0.43
N GLY A 558 23.54 -12.46 0.91
CA GLY A 558 24.75 -12.98 1.54
C GLY A 558 24.91 -12.61 3.02
N LYS A 559 23.92 -11.91 3.61
CA LYS A 559 23.92 -11.59 5.05
C LYS A 559 23.64 -12.83 5.91
N GLY A 560 23.12 -13.92 5.36
CA GLY A 560 22.70 -15.14 6.05
C GLY A 560 21.36 -15.00 6.78
N SER A 561 20.68 -16.13 7.01
CA SER A 561 19.50 -16.20 7.89
C SER A 561 19.84 -15.87 9.34
N VAL A 562 18.83 -15.60 10.18
CA VAL A 562 19.04 -15.40 11.61
C VAL A 562 19.77 -16.61 12.25
N PHE A 563 19.43 -17.84 11.85
CA PHE A 563 20.15 -19.03 12.29
C PHE A 563 21.61 -19.07 11.77
N GLY A 564 21.81 -18.73 10.50
CA GLY A 564 23.12 -18.71 9.85
C GLY A 564 24.08 -17.66 10.41
N LYS A 565 23.56 -16.57 10.98
CA LYS A 565 24.35 -15.54 11.67
C LYS A 565 24.91 -16.00 13.01
N MET A 566 24.30 -16.99 13.67
CA MET A 566 24.73 -17.40 15.01
C MET A 566 26.02 -18.24 14.96
N PRO A 567 26.99 -18.00 15.86
CA PRO A 567 28.22 -18.78 15.94
C PRO A 567 28.01 -20.14 16.63
N GLY A 568 29.04 -20.99 16.57
CA GLY A 568 29.04 -22.28 17.25
C GLY A 568 28.33 -23.41 16.50
N ASN A 569 28.07 -24.52 17.22
CA ASN A 569 27.35 -25.68 16.71
C ASN A 569 25.82 -25.47 16.67
N ASP A 570 25.07 -26.38 16.05
CA ASP A 570 23.62 -26.22 15.85
C ASP A 570 22.85 -25.93 17.14
N TRP A 571 23.16 -26.61 18.25
CA TRP A 571 22.51 -26.34 19.54
C TRP A 571 22.77 -24.90 20.01
N GLN A 572 24.01 -24.43 19.91
CA GLN A 572 24.38 -23.06 20.26
C GLN A 572 23.71 -22.04 19.35
N ARG A 573 23.55 -22.36 18.06
CA ARG A 573 22.86 -21.49 17.11
C ARG A 573 21.39 -21.35 17.44
N TYR A 574 20.68 -22.45 17.68
CA TYR A 574 19.28 -22.39 18.14
C TYR A 574 19.14 -21.63 19.46
N ALA A 575 20.04 -21.86 20.43
CA ALA A 575 20.05 -21.12 21.68
C ALA A 575 20.26 -19.61 21.44
N GLY A 576 21.19 -19.24 20.56
CA GLY A 576 21.42 -17.85 20.13
C GLY A 576 20.19 -17.20 19.50
N VAL A 577 19.46 -17.90 18.63
CA VAL A 577 18.19 -17.42 18.07
C VAL A 577 17.14 -17.23 19.16
N ARG A 578 17.02 -18.17 20.10
CA ARG A 578 16.10 -18.05 21.25
C ARG A 578 16.45 -16.86 22.15
N ALA A 579 17.74 -16.65 22.42
CA ALA A 579 18.22 -15.51 23.20
C ALA A 579 17.97 -14.16 22.50
N LEU A 580 18.14 -14.10 21.17
CA LEU A 580 17.79 -12.92 20.37
C LEU A 580 16.31 -12.56 20.55
N PHE A 581 15.40 -13.51 20.32
CA PHE A 581 13.97 -13.24 20.43
C PHE A 581 13.55 -12.85 21.84
N ALA A 582 14.08 -13.53 22.87
CA ALA A 582 13.83 -13.15 24.25
C ALA A 582 14.33 -11.73 24.57
N TYR A 583 15.53 -11.35 24.09
CA TYR A 583 16.05 -10.01 24.27
C TYR A 583 15.21 -8.97 23.51
N GLN A 584 14.83 -9.24 22.26
CA GLN A 584 13.98 -8.38 21.45
C GLN A 584 12.64 -8.10 22.14
N TRP A 585 11.93 -9.15 22.59
CA TRP A 585 10.62 -9.01 23.27
C TRP A 585 10.71 -8.33 24.65
N ALA A 586 11.89 -8.37 25.29
CA ALA A 586 12.13 -7.74 26.58
C ALA A 586 12.62 -6.29 26.47
N HIS A 587 13.27 -5.93 25.36
CA HIS A 587 13.80 -4.59 25.12
C HIS A 587 12.66 -3.58 24.90
N PRO A 588 12.77 -2.32 25.35
CA PRO A 588 11.78 -1.29 25.04
C PRO A 588 11.62 -1.07 23.53
N GLY A 589 10.37 -1.11 23.06
CA GLY A 589 10.02 -0.97 21.65
C GLY A 589 9.00 -2.02 21.18
N LYS A 590 8.37 -1.78 20.04
CA LYS A 590 7.47 -2.76 19.40
C LYS A 590 8.27 -3.81 18.65
N ASN A 591 7.73 -5.01 18.42
CA ASN A 591 8.50 -6.11 17.82
C ASN A 591 8.11 -6.35 16.37
N LEU A 592 9.09 -6.61 15.51
CA LEU A 592 8.88 -7.09 14.14
C LEU A 592 9.86 -8.22 13.81
N SER A 593 9.34 -9.30 13.22
CA SER A 593 10.17 -10.38 12.69
C SER A 593 9.64 -10.86 11.34
N PHE A 594 10.54 -11.03 10.38
CA PHE A 594 10.23 -11.57 9.07
C PHE A 594 9.97 -13.08 9.08
N MET A 595 9.05 -13.50 8.21
CA MET A 595 8.74 -14.90 7.98
C MET A 595 9.99 -15.77 7.76
N GLY A 596 9.99 -16.95 8.38
CA GLY A 596 11.10 -17.89 8.37
C GLY A 596 12.07 -17.72 9.53
N ASN A 597 12.15 -16.54 10.16
CA ASN A 597 12.98 -16.33 11.35
C ASN A 597 12.44 -17.10 12.56
N GLU A 598 11.12 -17.16 12.73
CA GLU A 598 10.43 -17.85 13.82
C GLU A 598 10.61 -19.37 13.79
N VAL A 599 10.89 -19.94 12.61
CA VAL A 599 11.22 -21.36 12.46
C VAL A 599 12.74 -21.59 12.40
N ALA A 600 13.56 -20.55 12.60
CA ALA A 600 15.01 -20.60 12.48
C ALA A 600 15.46 -21.27 11.15
N GLN A 601 14.92 -20.77 10.03
CA GLN A 601 15.25 -21.33 8.71
C GLN A 601 16.77 -21.33 8.45
N TYR A 602 17.27 -22.36 7.78
CA TYR A 602 18.71 -22.49 7.52
C TYR A 602 19.20 -21.49 6.47
N GLY A 603 18.50 -21.43 5.33
CA GLY A 603 18.88 -20.58 4.20
C GLY A 603 18.40 -19.15 4.35
N GLU A 604 19.00 -18.25 3.56
CA GLU A 604 18.46 -16.93 3.32
C GLU A 604 17.06 -17.02 2.71
N TRP A 605 16.29 -15.94 2.84
CA TRP A 605 15.02 -15.84 2.14
C TRP A 605 15.24 -15.85 0.63
N ASP A 606 14.44 -16.64 -0.06
CA ASP A 606 14.37 -16.72 -1.51
C ASP A 606 12.95 -16.36 -1.97
N HIS A 607 12.81 -15.22 -2.63
CA HIS A 607 11.53 -14.74 -3.14
C HIS A 607 10.92 -15.64 -4.24
N ASP A 608 11.71 -16.46 -4.93
CA ASP A 608 11.23 -17.48 -5.88
C ASP A 608 10.90 -18.82 -5.16
N GLY A 609 11.23 -18.90 -3.88
CA GLY A 609 11.12 -20.07 -3.03
C GLY A 609 9.91 -20.04 -2.10
N SER A 610 10.11 -20.58 -0.91
CA SER A 610 9.22 -20.35 0.22
C SER A 610 9.99 -20.40 1.52
N VAL A 611 9.35 -20.01 2.63
CA VAL A 611 9.82 -20.43 3.95
C VAL A 611 10.08 -21.95 3.95
N ASP A 612 11.15 -22.37 4.62
CA ASP A 612 11.51 -23.78 4.80
C ASP A 612 10.56 -24.47 5.79
N TRP A 613 9.32 -24.70 5.38
CA TRP A 613 8.30 -25.35 6.21
C TRP A 613 8.68 -26.78 6.62
N ASP A 614 9.51 -27.46 5.83
CA ASP A 614 9.99 -28.79 6.14
C ASP A 614 10.90 -28.80 7.37
N ALA A 615 11.55 -27.67 7.72
CA ALA A 615 12.33 -27.50 8.95
C ALA A 615 11.53 -27.88 10.21
N LEU A 616 10.21 -27.73 10.18
CA LEU A 616 9.32 -28.12 11.28
C LEU A 616 9.19 -29.64 11.47
N ASN A 617 9.80 -30.48 10.62
CA ASN A 617 9.95 -31.91 10.87
C ASN A 617 10.97 -32.21 11.99
N TRP A 618 11.87 -31.27 12.30
CA TRP A 618 12.88 -31.41 13.34
C TRP A 618 12.45 -30.72 14.66
N PRO A 619 12.72 -31.34 15.83
CA PRO A 619 12.32 -30.77 17.12
C PRO A 619 12.88 -29.39 17.43
N ASP A 620 14.12 -29.11 17.03
CA ASP A 620 14.81 -27.87 17.41
C ASP A 620 14.15 -26.63 16.78
N HIS A 621 13.76 -26.69 15.51
CA HIS A 621 13.00 -25.63 14.84
C HIS A 621 11.61 -25.44 15.48
N ARG A 622 10.91 -26.54 15.81
CA ARG A 622 9.64 -26.46 16.55
C ARG A 622 9.82 -25.83 17.93
N GLY A 623 10.97 -26.02 18.56
CA GLY A 623 11.34 -25.40 19.83
C GLY A 623 11.48 -23.89 19.73
N VAL A 624 12.14 -23.38 18.68
CA VAL A 624 12.22 -21.93 18.41
C VAL A 624 10.84 -21.35 18.14
N LYS A 625 10.06 -21.98 17.25
CA LYS A 625 8.69 -21.57 16.93
C LYS A 625 7.81 -21.49 18.19
N LYS A 626 7.87 -22.54 19.04
CA LYS A 626 7.14 -22.56 20.31
C LYS A 626 7.57 -21.45 21.26
N LEU A 627 8.85 -21.11 21.32
CA LEU A 627 9.34 -19.99 22.12
C LEU A 627 8.75 -18.67 21.64
N VAL A 628 8.74 -18.41 20.32
CA VAL A 628 8.15 -17.18 19.75
C VAL A 628 6.67 -17.08 20.14
N ALA A 629 5.91 -18.17 20.02
CA ALA A 629 4.51 -18.21 20.43
C ALA A 629 4.32 -17.90 21.94
N ASP A 630 5.17 -18.47 22.80
CA ASP A 630 5.09 -18.24 24.25
C ASP A 630 5.56 -16.83 24.66
N LEU A 631 6.55 -16.27 23.95
CA LEU A 631 6.96 -14.88 24.11
C LEU A 631 5.83 -13.92 23.70
N ASN A 632 5.13 -14.21 22.61
CA ASN A 632 3.95 -13.45 22.19
C ASN A 632 2.81 -13.53 23.20
N ALA A 633 2.56 -14.71 23.79
CA ALA A 633 1.58 -14.87 24.86
C ALA A 633 1.98 -14.03 26.09
N LEU A 634 3.23 -14.17 26.57
CA LEU A 634 3.75 -13.42 27.71
C LEU A 634 3.70 -11.90 27.48
N TYR A 635 4.06 -11.46 26.28
CA TYR A 635 4.01 -10.05 25.86
C TYR A 635 2.60 -9.49 25.97
N LYS A 636 1.59 -10.17 25.42
CA LYS A 636 0.19 -9.73 25.51
C LYS A 636 -0.34 -9.71 26.94
N GLU A 637 0.07 -10.68 27.77
CA GLU A 637 -0.39 -10.81 29.16
C GLU A 637 0.29 -9.86 30.13
N SER A 638 1.47 -9.31 29.79
CA SER A 638 2.30 -8.53 30.71
C SER A 638 2.46 -7.08 30.26
N PRO A 639 1.63 -6.13 30.76
CA PRO A 639 1.74 -4.70 30.43
C PRO A 639 3.11 -4.09 30.66
N ALA A 640 3.94 -4.68 31.52
CA ALA A 640 5.33 -4.27 31.72
C ALA A 640 6.16 -4.27 30.42
N LEU A 641 5.85 -5.17 29.47
CA LEU A 641 6.61 -5.35 28.26
C LEU A 641 6.23 -4.39 27.12
N TRP A 642 5.13 -3.65 27.23
CA TRP A 642 4.66 -2.77 26.12
C TRP A 642 4.00 -1.45 26.50
N SER A 643 3.43 -1.32 27.71
CA SER A 643 2.62 -0.14 28.07
C SER A 643 3.42 1.15 28.27
N GLN A 644 4.75 1.03 28.42
CA GLN A 644 5.70 2.12 28.64
C GLN A 644 6.96 1.98 27.78
N ASP A 645 6.87 1.43 26.57
CA ASP A 645 8.03 1.30 25.67
C ASP A 645 8.75 2.64 25.40
N PHE A 646 7.99 3.73 25.39
CA PHE A 646 8.47 5.06 25.00
C PHE A 646 8.65 6.02 26.20
N ASP A 647 8.50 5.52 27.43
CA ASP A 647 8.72 6.29 28.65
C ASP A 647 9.92 5.71 29.40
N PRO A 648 10.95 6.52 29.74
CA PRO A 648 12.07 6.07 30.57
C PRO A 648 11.66 5.42 31.90
N ALA A 649 10.47 5.72 32.44
CA ALA A 649 9.93 5.07 33.64
C ALA A 649 9.62 3.58 33.44
N GLY A 650 9.48 3.12 32.20
CA GLY A 650 9.16 1.74 31.82
C GLY A 650 10.34 0.77 31.86
N PHE A 651 11.56 1.25 32.10
CA PHE A 651 12.77 0.42 32.07
C PHE A 651 13.83 0.92 33.05
N GLN A 652 14.56 0.00 33.65
CA GLN A 652 15.76 0.33 34.42
C GLN A 652 16.80 -0.78 34.35
N TRP A 653 18.05 -0.41 34.06
CA TRP A 653 19.18 -1.33 34.20
C TRP A 653 19.33 -1.79 35.66
N LEU A 654 19.56 -3.08 35.84
CA LEU A 654 19.97 -3.68 37.12
C LEU A 654 21.48 -3.93 37.07
N THR A 655 21.95 -4.56 36.00
CA THR A 655 23.37 -4.72 35.67
C THR A 655 23.53 -4.59 34.15
N SER A 656 24.26 -3.57 33.69
CA SER A 656 24.51 -3.30 32.26
C SER A 656 25.98 -3.35 31.88
N ASP A 657 26.87 -3.53 32.85
CA ASP A 657 28.32 -3.43 32.73
C ASP A 657 29.04 -4.76 32.99
N ASP A 658 28.32 -5.89 32.89
CA ASP A 658 28.84 -7.23 33.13
C ASP A 658 29.40 -7.89 31.86
N ALA A 659 30.31 -7.16 31.21
CA ALA A 659 30.94 -7.58 29.97
C ALA A 659 31.73 -8.88 30.13
N ASP A 660 32.34 -9.14 31.28
CA ASP A 660 33.14 -10.34 31.53
C ASP A 660 32.30 -11.63 31.52
N HIS A 661 31.03 -11.56 31.94
CA HIS A 661 30.08 -12.68 31.88
C HIS A 661 29.19 -12.65 30.62
N ASN A 662 29.24 -11.57 29.83
CA ASN A 662 28.34 -11.28 28.70
C ASN A 662 26.85 -11.28 29.13
N THR A 663 26.58 -10.80 30.33
CA THR A 663 25.24 -10.80 30.91
C THR A 663 24.68 -9.39 30.96
N LEU A 664 23.35 -9.32 30.82
CA LEU A 664 22.58 -8.10 31.03
C LEU A 664 21.43 -8.43 31.97
N SER A 665 21.12 -7.53 32.90
CA SER A 665 19.87 -7.60 33.64
C SER A 665 19.21 -6.24 33.76
N PHE A 666 17.90 -6.24 33.61
CA PHE A 666 17.08 -5.04 33.66
C PHE A 666 15.67 -5.36 34.14
N VAL A 667 14.94 -4.34 34.56
CA VAL A 667 13.51 -4.44 34.89
C VAL A 667 12.70 -3.65 33.88
N ARG A 668 11.61 -4.26 33.42
CA ARG A 668 10.51 -3.61 32.70
C ARG A 668 9.36 -3.32 33.67
N ILE A 669 8.76 -2.13 33.55
CA ILE A 669 7.74 -1.64 34.48
C ILE A 669 6.51 -1.18 33.69
N GLY A 670 5.33 -1.73 34.01
CA GLY A 670 4.07 -1.37 33.38
C GLY A 670 3.45 -0.11 33.98
N LYS A 671 2.54 0.54 33.26
CA LYS A 671 1.77 1.69 33.79
C LYS A 671 0.94 1.33 35.02
N ASP A 672 0.58 0.06 35.18
CA ASP A 672 -0.12 -0.51 36.33
C ASP A 672 0.82 -0.88 37.50
N GLY A 673 2.13 -0.70 37.33
CA GLY A 673 3.16 -1.05 38.30
C GLY A 673 3.61 -2.52 38.24
N GLU A 674 3.12 -3.31 37.27
CA GLU A 674 3.66 -4.65 37.03
C GLU A 674 5.16 -4.58 36.74
N GLN A 675 5.93 -5.55 37.24
CA GLN A 675 7.37 -5.61 37.03
C GLN A 675 7.78 -6.96 36.43
N MET A 676 8.68 -6.90 35.45
CA MET A 676 9.33 -8.06 34.86
C MET A 676 10.84 -7.83 34.91
N VAL A 677 11.57 -8.64 35.69
CA VAL A 677 13.03 -8.64 35.66
C VAL A 677 13.48 -9.63 34.60
N VAL A 678 14.36 -9.20 33.70
CA VAL A 678 14.90 -10.03 32.63
C VAL A 678 16.40 -10.11 32.81
N VAL A 679 16.94 -11.32 32.73
CA VAL A 679 18.37 -11.61 32.79
C VAL A 679 18.75 -12.37 31.53
N VAL A 680 19.64 -11.81 30.72
CA VAL A 680 20.09 -12.40 29.46
C VAL A 680 21.57 -12.73 29.59
N ASN A 681 21.95 -13.95 29.18
CA ASN A 681 23.33 -14.41 29.12
C ASN A 681 23.69 -14.73 27.67
N PHE A 682 24.58 -13.92 27.10
CA PHE A 682 25.10 -14.11 25.76
C PHE A 682 26.43 -14.87 25.75
N SER A 683 26.89 -15.42 26.87
CA SER A 683 28.07 -16.28 26.88
C SER A 683 27.73 -17.71 26.45
N GLY A 684 28.75 -18.47 26.06
CA GLY A 684 28.63 -19.90 25.74
C GLY A 684 28.58 -20.81 26.97
N GLU A 685 28.60 -20.25 28.20
CA GLU A 685 28.60 -20.99 29.45
C GLU A 685 27.39 -20.60 30.31
N ALA A 686 26.88 -21.53 31.10
CA ALA A 686 25.82 -21.25 32.06
C ALA A 686 26.45 -20.70 33.35
N TRP A 687 25.92 -19.59 33.86
CA TRP A 687 26.38 -19.00 35.10
C TRP A 687 25.59 -19.56 36.28
N GLN A 688 26.22 -20.47 37.03
CA GLN A 688 25.69 -20.96 38.30
C GLN A 688 25.94 -19.96 39.41
N ASP A 689 25.05 -19.96 40.40
CA ASP A 689 25.11 -19.07 41.55
C ASP A 689 25.26 -17.58 41.16
N TYR A 690 24.68 -17.19 40.02
CA TYR A 690 24.73 -15.81 39.52
C TYR A 690 23.82 -14.93 40.36
N GLN A 691 24.40 -13.90 40.99
CA GLN A 691 23.66 -12.97 41.83
C GLN A 691 23.03 -11.87 40.98
N VAL A 692 21.71 -11.72 41.07
CA VAL A 692 20.94 -10.72 40.29
C VAL A 692 20.33 -9.70 41.25
N PRO A 693 20.45 -8.38 41.00
CA PRO A 693 19.77 -7.36 41.78
C PRO A 693 18.27 -7.43 41.52
N LEU A 694 17.45 -7.25 42.56
CA LEU A 694 15.98 -7.23 42.45
C LEU A 694 15.41 -5.91 42.98
N THR A 695 14.25 -5.54 42.48
CA THR A 695 13.60 -4.26 42.80
C THR A 695 12.93 -4.24 44.18
N LYS A 696 12.55 -5.41 44.70
CA LYS A 696 11.89 -5.57 45.99
C LYS A 696 12.13 -6.97 46.56
N GLY A 697 11.97 -7.08 47.89
CA GLY A 697 11.96 -8.34 48.60
C GLY A 697 10.73 -9.21 48.28
N GLY A 698 10.66 -10.38 48.91
CA GLY A 698 9.57 -11.33 48.72
C GLY A 698 9.88 -12.40 47.67
N LYS A 699 8.84 -13.09 47.21
CA LYS A 699 8.97 -14.20 46.27
C LYS A 699 9.00 -13.72 44.82
N TRP A 700 9.85 -14.37 44.04
CA TRP A 700 9.96 -14.17 42.61
C TRP A 700 9.84 -15.52 41.92
N THR A 701 9.11 -15.53 40.82
CA THR A 701 8.86 -16.72 40.01
C THR A 701 9.45 -16.52 38.63
N GLU A 702 10.23 -17.51 38.20
CA GLU A 702 10.60 -17.65 36.80
C GLU A 702 9.35 -18.00 35.98
N VAL A 703 8.93 -17.03 35.15
CA VAL A 703 7.74 -17.18 34.29
C VAL A 703 8.11 -17.66 32.89
N LEU A 704 9.37 -17.48 32.48
CA LEU A 704 9.91 -18.00 31.23
C LEU A 704 11.43 -18.18 31.35
N THR A 705 11.94 -19.30 30.85
CA THR A 705 13.37 -19.52 30.57
C THR A 705 13.50 -20.03 29.14
N THR A 706 14.38 -19.42 28.35
CA THR A 706 14.61 -19.84 26.95
C THR A 706 15.34 -21.19 26.86
N ASP A 707 15.80 -21.72 27.99
CA ASP A 707 16.52 -22.99 28.07
C ASP A 707 15.64 -24.16 28.51
N ASP A 708 14.32 -23.95 28.62
CA ASP A 708 13.37 -25.06 28.82
C ASP A 708 13.53 -26.10 27.68
N LYS A 709 13.48 -27.37 28.05
CA LYS A 709 13.52 -28.50 27.12
C LYS A 709 12.42 -28.44 26.05
N ILE A 710 11.26 -27.84 26.33
CA ILE A 710 10.21 -27.66 25.32
C ILE A 710 10.67 -26.80 24.14
N TYR A 711 11.66 -25.92 24.34
CA TYR A 711 12.27 -25.08 23.31
C TYR A 711 13.58 -25.67 22.74
N GLY A 712 14.01 -26.85 23.20
CA GLY A 712 15.28 -27.47 22.84
C GLY A 712 16.48 -26.99 23.66
N GLY A 713 16.24 -26.40 24.83
CA GLY A 713 17.30 -26.02 25.77
C GLY A 713 17.83 -27.18 26.63
N SER A 714 18.74 -26.86 27.56
CA SER A 714 19.39 -27.79 28.49
C SER A 714 18.60 -28.06 29.78
N ASP A 715 17.40 -27.49 29.90
CA ASP A 715 16.44 -27.68 30.99
C ASP A 715 16.88 -27.05 32.32
N ILE A 716 17.50 -25.87 32.26
CA ILE A 716 17.82 -25.06 33.44
C ILE A 716 16.60 -24.23 33.85
N HIS A 717 16.13 -24.45 35.09
CA HIS A 717 15.00 -23.76 35.72
C HIS A 717 15.35 -23.27 37.11
N ASN A 718 14.88 -22.08 37.47
CA ASN A 718 15.02 -21.49 38.80
C ASN A 718 13.74 -21.61 39.63
N GLY A 719 12.58 -21.84 38.99
CA GLY A 719 11.30 -21.97 39.67
C GLY A 719 10.93 -20.72 40.48
N THR A 720 10.44 -20.92 41.71
CA THR A 720 10.13 -19.81 42.63
C THR A 720 11.15 -19.75 43.76
N PHE A 721 11.69 -18.57 44.01
CA PHE A 721 12.70 -18.30 45.03
C PHE A 721 12.40 -17.02 45.81
N GLU A 722 13.06 -16.83 46.94
CA GLU A 722 12.91 -15.63 47.77
C GLU A 722 14.09 -14.68 47.55
N ALA A 723 13.79 -13.39 47.37
CA ALA A 723 14.78 -12.34 47.36
C ALA A 723 15.39 -12.17 48.77
N VAL A 724 16.71 -12.06 48.82
CA VAL A 724 17.50 -11.92 50.04
C VAL A 724 17.85 -10.45 50.26
N GLU A 725 17.68 -9.98 51.49
CA GLU A 725 18.07 -8.62 51.91
C GLU A 725 19.60 -8.51 51.95
N GLY A 726 20.14 -7.50 51.28
CA GLY A 726 21.58 -7.23 51.24
C GLY A 726 21.93 -6.36 50.04
N GLU A 727 22.71 -5.30 50.29
CA GLU A 727 23.08 -4.35 49.25
C GLU A 727 23.89 -5.03 48.13
N TYR A 728 23.37 -4.98 46.90
CA TYR A 728 24.01 -5.51 45.70
C TYR A 728 23.67 -4.63 44.49
N HIS A 729 24.66 -4.15 43.74
CA HIS A 729 24.52 -3.17 42.65
C HIS A 729 23.55 -2.00 42.98
N SER A 730 23.72 -1.40 44.17
CA SER A 730 22.89 -0.29 44.66
C SER A 730 21.40 -0.63 44.84
N ARG A 731 21.07 -1.90 45.08
CA ARG A 731 19.73 -2.39 45.44
C ARG A 731 19.75 -3.08 46.79
N ASP A 732 18.65 -3.00 47.52
CA ASP A 732 18.50 -3.62 48.84
C ASP A 732 18.25 -5.14 48.79
N TRP A 733 17.90 -5.66 47.62
CA TRP A 733 17.46 -7.04 47.43
C TRP A 733 18.20 -7.69 46.26
N SER A 734 18.52 -8.96 46.39
CA SER A 734 19.09 -9.77 45.30
C SER A 734 18.66 -11.23 45.42
N ALA A 735 18.89 -12.02 44.38
CA ALA A 735 18.73 -13.46 44.44
C ALA A 735 19.87 -14.15 43.69
N THR A 736 20.17 -15.37 44.11
CA THR A 736 21.14 -16.24 43.43
C THR A 736 20.37 -17.20 42.53
N ILE A 737 20.60 -17.11 41.22
CA ILE A 737 19.94 -17.92 40.20
C ILE A 737 20.98 -18.60 39.30
N THR A 738 20.55 -19.58 38.52
CA THR A 738 21.34 -20.10 37.39
C THR A 738 20.83 -19.44 36.11
N VAL A 739 21.73 -18.79 35.37
CA VAL A 739 21.40 -18.20 34.06
C VAL A 739 21.93 -19.13 32.97
N PRO A 740 21.08 -19.67 32.08
CA PRO A 740 21.49 -20.62 31.05
C PRO A 740 22.47 -20.00 30.04
N ALA A 741 23.30 -20.84 29.41
CA ALA A 741 24.18 -20.40 28.33
C ALA A 741 23.36 -19.98 27.11
N LEU A 742 23.73 -18.86 26.45
CA LEU A 742 23.02 -18.34 25.28
C LEU A 742 21.50 -18.33 25.49
N GLY A 743 21.05 -17.75 26.60
CA GLY A 743 19.65 -17.81 27.00
C GLY A 743 19.23 -16.66 27.92
N ALA A 744 17.94 -16.62 28.22
CA ALA A 744 17.33 -15.58 29.03
C ALA A 744 16.33 -16.16 30.04
N VAL A 745 16.18 -15.47 31.16
CA VAL A 745 15.25 -15.77 32.25
C VAL A 745 14.37 -14.54 32.52
N PHE A 746 13.07 -14.75 32.62
CA PHE A 746 12.07 -13.73 32.96
C PHE A 746 11.52 -14.04 34.35
N LEU A 747 11.57 -13.04 35.23
CA LEU A 747 11.22 -13.15 36.63
C LEU A 747 10.11 -12.16 36.96
N LYS A 748 9.02 -12.66 37.54
CA LYS A 748 7.90 -11.84 38.02
C LYS A 748 7.83 -11.93 39.54
N PRO A 749 7.64 -10.81 40.26
CA PRO A 749 7.40 -10.89 41.70
C PRO A 749 6.00 -11.45 41.97
N GLU A 750 5.87 -12.32 42.97
CA GLU A 750 4.55 -12.68 43.50
C GLU A 750 3.93 -11.44 44.18
N LEU A 751 2.66 -11.16 43.88
CA LEU A 751 1.91 -10.03 44.42
C LEU A 751 1.58 -10.19 45.90
#